data_AF-A0A971UIF9-F1
#
_entry.id   AF-A0A971UIF9-F1
#
_cell.length_a   1.000
_cell.length_b   1.000
_cell.length_c   1.000
_cell.angle_alpha   90.00
_cell.angle_beta   90.00
_cell.angle_gamma   90.00
#
_symmetry.space_group_name_H-M   'P 1'
#
loop_
_entity.id
_entity.type
_entity.pdbx_description
1 polymer ?
#
loop_
_entity_poly.entity_id
_entity_poly.type
_entity_poly.pdbx_seq_one_letter_code
_entity_poly.pdbx_strand_id
1 'polypeptide(L)'
;MTDRSFFTTLLRTGLVPLLLMACAAGAAVAEEAEIRFDFETGDLQGWQVVDGQFDYIVSDRAVYHNHYPDQPGNQYNKQGQYYVSTVEQQPGQPSNDRLTGVLESPVFILSAPDVSMLVGSGTQPGTYVALCTLDGQEVLVARGHAQTEVMQRVDWDASAWIGQPLFLRIVDREIRDWGHVTFDDFHACGRIDVDQTQQRWAALAAQRAEQQREAAIRAINLPALRQAIADLMHTYPERYPRGAEFLHQLDSLEARLADAPPDQAPAVLADLAAVQREALIANPLVSGQPIVFVVRHQYRSHYHAIDTLFHTLELNAERGMTPHADLFQGGAALKLIDLGTGHVQTLMDLPDGVVRDPRVHFDGQRLLCAVRRHRDEDYNIWEIHTDGTGLRQLTSAAGVSDFDPFYLPDERIVFSSTREPKYNQCSRDHGANLFCMDPDGANIHQISKNNLFDNQGVVMADGRILYARWEYVDRNFGDAHGIWTVNPDGTNQAIYWGNNTASPGAVYYPRPIPGTQQMLCVFGMHHFRLWGALAIVDRQRGLDGRDPVIRTWPADAVERVRTGGDFDCDGFVSIYPKYECPWPLSDKYFLCARMTMRAGQPPGPGDAQFGEEMGIYLVDVFGNELLLHVEEPGCYDPQPVRRQPRPPVIPPRRDFNSGEGLFYVADVYRGTHMAGVQRGAVKSLRVIESPEKRHWSPGSWNGQGYTAPAMNWHSLENKRILGTVPVEEDGSAAFYVPSDRFVYFQLLDADGMMIQSMRSGAHVQSGERMTCVGCHEDRRTAPPALSDLSPSAQLPRAWQRPPSRLSPWYGPPREFGFMAEVQSVFTRRCVGCHDYGQEAGRKLNLAPDRTLTFNTAYTELWRKGYLRCVGGGPAEIQPAYSWGAHASKLVQVLRSPGTPGHEHLQLTAEELDRIVTWVDLNGVYYSTYACAYPDSLTGRCPLDAAQLTRLAELTGLDFGAQRNYYSNQGPEVSFDRPELSPLLAQFSDTSDPRYREALAIIQAGQEQLRRRPRADMPGFVPSEPDQRREIKYAQRRDIELRNRDAIRQGEKVYDDGTANVTDTR
;
A
#
# COMPACT_ATOMS: atom_id res chain seq x y z
N MET A 1 30.45 -55.77 -0.96
CA MET A 1 31.14 -56.86 -0.23
C MET A 1 30.94 -56.57 1.26
N THR A 2 29.93 -57.20 1.87
CA THR A 2 30.08 -58.34 2.83
C THR A 2 30.80 -57.89 4.11
N ASP A 3 30.29 -58.02 5.34
CA ASP A 3 29.45 -59.09 5.89
C ASP A 3 29.02 -58.75 7.35
N ARG A 4 27.83 -59.24 7.78
CA ARG A 4 27.44 -59.84 9.10
C ARG A 4 27.71 -59.11 10.44
N SER A 5 26.96 -59.25 11.56
CA SER A 5 25.93 -60.22 12.01
C SER A 5 25.37 -59.82 13.41
N PHE A 6 24.05 -60.02 13.62
CA PHE A 6 23.28 -60.60 14.76
C PHE A 6 23.68 -60.48 16.26
N PHE A 7 22.67 -60.19 17.11
CA PHE A 7 21.99 -61.04 18.13
C PHE A 7 20.74 -60.25 18.65
N THR A 8 19.53 -60.77 18.88
CA THR A 8 19.15 -61.74 19.93
C THR A 8 17.70 -62.25 19.74
N THR A 9 17.49 -63.54 20.03
CA THR A 9 16.20 -64.24 20.20
C THR A 9 16.03 -64.60 21.69
N LEU A 10 14.84 -64.49 22.28
CA LEU A 10 14.29 -65.53 23.18
C LEU A 10 12.81 -65.34 23.52
N LEU A 11 12.07 -66.41 23.24
CA LEU A 11 10.67 -66.71 23.55
C LEU A 11 10.40 -66.88 25.06
N ARG A 12 9.13 -66.69 25.46
CA ARG A 12 8.43 -67.68 26.30
C ARG A 12 6.92 -67.69 26.05
N THR A 13 6.45 -68.90 25.83
CA THR A 13 5.11 -69.40 25.52
C THR A 13 4.25 -69.66 26.77
N GLY A 14 2.93 -69.56 26.63
CA GLY A 14 1.93 -70.17 27.51
C GLY A 14 0.66 -70.44 26.70
N LEU A 15 0.20 -71.68 26.69
CA LEU A 15 -0.83 -72.24 25.79
C LEU A 15 -1.76 -73.12 26.64
N VAL A 16 -3.03 -73.27 26.19
CA VAL A 16 -4.01 -74.36 26.46
C VAL A 16 -5.05 -74.08 27.59
N PRO A 17 -6.33 -74.53 27.54
CA PRO A 17 -7.26 -74.90 26.44
C PRO A 17 -8.70 -74.32 26.53
N LEU A 18 -9.46 -74.59 25.46
CA LEU A 18 -10.92 -74.69 25.34
C LEU A 18 -11.68 -75.19 26.59
N LEU A 19 -12.87 -74.60 26.81
CA LEU A 19 -14.03 -75.32 27.35
C LEU A 19 -15.28 -74.97 26.53
N LEU A 20 -15.79 -75.98 25.82
CA LEU A 20 -17.11 -76.02 25.19
C LEU A 20 -18.13 -76.47 26.25
N MET A 21 -19.19 -75.69 26.46
CA MET A 21 -20.51 -76.23 26.82
C MET A 21 -21.59 -75.42 26.12
N ALA A 22 -22.31 -76.10 25.23
CA ALA A 22 -23.54 -75.63 24.63
C ALA A 22 -24.71 -75.83 25.61
N CYS A 23 -25.68 -74.91 25.59
CA CYS A 23 -27.10 -75.23 25.42
C CYS A 23 -27.95 -73.95 25.32
N ALA A 24 -28.40 -73.71 24.08
CA ALA A 24 -29.69 -73.17 23.63
C ALA A 24 -30.53 -72.31 24.59
N ALA A 25 -30.89 -71.11 24.13
CA ALA A 25 -32.16 -70.84 23.45
C ALA A 25 -32.48 -69.34 23.54
N GLY A 26 -32.87 -68.74 22.41
CA GLY A 26 -33.36 -67.38 22.34
C GLY A 26 -32.78 -66.58 21.19
N ALA A 27 -32.92 -67.08 19.96
CA ALA A 27 -32.81 -66.23 18.77
C ALA A 27 -34.01 -65.26 18.80
N ALA A 28 -33.79 -64.07 19.35
CA ALA A 28 -34.50 -62.90 18.88
C ALA A 28 -33.77 -62.45 17.63
N VAL A 29 -34.37 -62.70 16.47
CA VAL A 29 -34.01 -61.98 15.24
C VAL A 29 -34.32 -60.52 15.55
N ALA A 30 -33.30 -59.75 15.89
CA ALA A 30 -33.42 -58.30 15.92
C ALA A 30 -33.78 -57.88 14.49
N GLU A 31 -34.87 -57.13 14.34
CA GLU A 31 -35.20 -56.44 13.10
C GLU A 31 -33.94 -55.79 12.52
N GLU A 32 -33.71 -55.97 11.22
CA GLU A 32 -32.69 -55.20 10.50
C GLU A 32 -33.02 -53.72 10.69
N ALA A 33 -32.27 -53.05 11.54
CA ALA A 33 -32.46 -51.63 11.77
C ALA A 33 -31.92 -50.85 10.57
N GLU A 34 -32.75 -49.99 10.02
CA GLU A 34 -32.35 -49.01 9.03
C GLU A 34 -31.51 -47.93 9.74
N ILE A 35 -30.28 -47.69 9.25
CA ILE A 35 -29.48 -46.52 9.61
C ILE A 35 -29.95 -45.40 8.70
N ARG A 36 -30.46 -44.31 9.30
CA ARG A 36 -30.97 -43.16 8.57
C ARG A 36 -30.38 -41.85 9.10
N PHE A 37 -29.82 -41.05 8.20
CA PHE A 37 -29.47 -39.64 8.45
C PHE A 37 -30.17 -38.77 7.41
N ASP A 38 -31.35 -38.28 7.77
CA ASP A 38 -32.25 -37.45 6.97
C ASP A 38 -32.44 -36.04 7.56
N PHE A 39 -31.91 -35.79 8.75
CA PHE A 39 -31.91 -34.52 9.50
C PHE A 39 -33.30 -33.95 9.79
N GLU A 40 -34.38 -34.70 9.54
CA GLU A 40 -35.78 -34.28 9.69
C GLU A 40 -36.19 -33.96 11.13
N THR A 41 -35.34 -34.30 12.10
CA THR A 41 -35.48 -33.89 13.50
C THR A 41 -35.10 -32.43 13.74
N GLY A 42 -34.50 -31.75 12.75
CA GLY A 42 -33.98 -30.39 12.85
C GLY A 42 -32.68 -30.28 13.64
N ASP A 43 -32.03 -31.41 13.97
CA ASP A 43 -30.73 -31.48 14.64
C ASP A 43 -29.72 -32.32 13.86
N LEU A 44 -28.47 -32.35 14.35
CA LEU A 44 -27.35 -33.04 13.69
C LEU A 44 -27.40 -34.58 13.81
N GLN A 45 -28.38 -35.17 14.49
CA GLN A 45 -28.51 -36.61 14.70
C GLN A 45 -27.22 -37.29 15.20
N GLY A 46 -26.48 -36.59 16.07
CA GLY A 46 -25.22 -37.06 16.63
C GLY A 46 -23.97 -36.82 15.78
N TRP A 47 -24.09 -36.22 14.60
CA TRP A 47 -22.94 -35.73 13.84
C TRP A 47 -22.23 -34.61 14.59
N GLN A 48 -20.91 -34.49 14.41
CA GLN A 48 -20.10 -33.45 15.02
C GLN A 48 -19.20 -32.76 14.00
N VAL A 49 -19.01 -31.45 14.17
CA VAL A 49 -17.95 -30.72 13.48
C VAL A 49 -16.62 -31.09 14.15
N VAL A 50 -15.75 -31.77 13.41
CA VAL A 50 -14.46 -32.31 13.90
C VAL A 50 -13.27 -31.42 13.53
N ASP A 51 -13.43 -30.53 12.56
CA ASP A 51 -12.43 -29.54 12.14
C ASP A 51 -13.15 -28.31 11.54
N GLY A 52 -12.54 -27.12 11.62
CA GLY A 52 -13.12 -25.87 11.13
C GLY A 52 -14.38 -25.39 11.86
N GLN A 53 -15.14 -24.50 11.20
CA GLN A 53 -16.35 -23.89 11.76
C GLN A 53 -17.39 -23.68 10.66
N PHE A 54 -18.61 -24.16 10.91
CA PHE A 54 -19.80 -23.85 10.14
C PHE A 54 -20.78 -23.06 11.02
N ASP A 55 -21.72 -22.34 10.43
CA ASP A 55 -22.68 -21.50 11.17
C ASP A 55 -24.04 -22.19 11.32
N TYR A 56 -24.75 -22.45 10.21
CA TYR A 56 -26.10 -23.03 10.24
C TYR A 56 -26.19 -24.33 9.44
N ILE A 57 -25.75 -25.43 10.05
CA ILE A 57 -25.46 -26.70 9.35
C ILE A 57 -26.72 -27.44 8.91
N VAL A 58 -27.75 -27.52 9.76
CA VAL A 58 -29.01 -28.19 9.46
C VAL A 58 -30.02 -27.13 9.02
N SER A 59 -30.24 -27.04 7.70
CA SER A 59 -30.98 -25.95 7.06
C SER A 59 -32.35 -26.43 6.58
N ASP A 60 -33.38 -25.59 6.72
CA ASP A 60 -34.70 -25.80 6.14
C ASP A 60 -34.97 -24.93 4.90
N ARG A 61 -33.92 -24.28 4.35
CA ARG A 61 -34.03 -23.38 3.21
C ARG A 61 -34.71 -24.06 2.02
N ALA A 62 -35.74 -23.41 1.47
CA ALA A 62 -36.55 -23.98 0.40
C ALA A 62 -35.96 -23.79 -1.00
N VAL A 63 -35.16 -22.73 -1.22
CA VAL A 63 -34.65 -22.31 -2.53
C VAL A 63 -33.13 -22.12 -2.52
N TYR A 64 -32.46 -22.34 -3.66
CA TYR A 64 -31.00 -22.20 -3.74
C TYR A 64 -30.53 -20.80 -3.33
N HIS A 65 -29.37 -20.74 -2.66
CA HIS A 65 -28.93 -19.51 -2.01
C HIS A 65 -28.60 -18.36 -2.96
N ASN A 66 -28.23 -18.66 -4.21
CA ASN A 66 -27.84 -17.68 -5.23
C ASN A 66 -28.95 -17.26 -6.21
N HIS A 67 -30.20 -17.68 -5.99
CA HIS A 67 -31.26 -17.52 -6.98
C HIS A 67 -32.56 -16.95 -6.39
N TYR A 68 -33.32 -16.19 -7.20
CA TYR A 68 -34.56 -15.53 -6.78
C TYR A 68 -35.70 -16.56 -6.50
N PRO A 69 -36.54 -16.36 -5.46
CA PRO A 69 -37.60 -17.30 -5.08
C PRO A 69 -38.59 -17.62 -6.21
N ASP A 70 -38.76 -16.70 -7.16
CA ASP A 70 -39.76 -16.78 -8.22
C ASP A 70 -39.29 -17.53 -9.49
N GLN A 71 -38.07 -18.06 -9.52
CA GLN A 71 -37.54 -18.80 -10.68
C GLN A 71 -37.99 -20.28 -10.70
N PRO A 72 -38.60 -20.79 -11.80
CA PRO A 72 -38.96 -22.21 -11.92
C PRO A 72 -37.72 -23.12 -11.84
N GLY A 73 -37.76 -24.15 -10.99
CA GLY A 73 -36.65 -25.10 -10.81
C GLY A 73 -35.64 -24.71 -9.72
N ASN A 74 -35.88 -23.61 -9.01
CA ASN A 74 -34.99 -23.09 -7.97
C ASN A 74 -35.29 -23.63 -6.55
N GLN A 75 -35.59 -24.92 -6.40
CA GLN A 75 -35.91 -25.52 -5.10
C GLN A 75 -34.91 -26.63 -4.77
N TYR A 76 -34.44 -26.65 -3.52
CA TYR A 76 -33.62 -27.76 -3.02
C TYR A 76 -34.41 -29.07 -3.11
N ASN A 77 -33.81 -30.08 -3.72
CA ASN A 77 -34.41 -31.42 -3.87
C ASN A 77 -34.15 -32.33 -2.66
N LYS A 78 -34.25 -31.74 -1.47
CA LYS A 78 -34.13 -32.40 -0.17
C LYS A 78 -35.28 -33.37 0.10
N GLN A 79 -35.01 -34.40 0.89
CA GLN A 79 -36.01 -35.34 1.37
C GLN A 79 -36.64 -34.82 2.65
N GLY A 80 -37.76 -34.10 2.51
CA GLY A 80 -38.49 -33.54 3.65
C GLY A 80 -38.19 -32.07 3.89
N GLN A 81 -38.01 -31.67 5.14
CA GLN A 81 -37.83 -30.27 5.53
C GLN A 81 -36.35 -29.86 5.66
N TYR A 82 -35.51 -30.70 6.25
CA TYR A 82 -34.15 -30.36 6.66
C TYR A 82 -33.09 -31.11 5.85
N TYR A 83 -31.89 -30.55 5.76
CA TYR A 83 -30.73 -31.17 5.13
C TYR A 83 -29.45 -30.53 5.69
N VAL A 84 -28.29 -31.16 5.49
CA VAL A 84 -26.99 -30.57 5.83
C VAL A 84 -26.52 -29.64 4.73
N SER A 85 -26.04 -28.46 5.10
CA SER A 85 -25.41 -27.49 4.20
C SER A 85 -24.20 -26.83 4.87
N THR A 86 -23.06 -26.80 4.18
CA THR A 86 -21.84 -26.15 4.70
C THR A 86 -21.74 -24.66 4.39
N VAL A 87 -22.65 -24.12 3.57
CA VAL A 87 -22.63 -22.71 3.12
C VAL A 87 -23.62 -21.80 3.89
N GLU A 88 -24.56 -22.38 4.63
CA GLU A 88 -25.63 -21.59 5.25
C GLU A 88 -25.17 -20.89 6.53
N GLN A 89 -25.69 -19.66 6.70
CA GLN A 89 -25.51 -18.85 7.90
C GLN A 89 -26.84 -18.71 8.65
N GLN A 90 -26.81 -18.13 9.85
CA GLN A 90 -28.02 -17.90 10.66
C GLN A 90 -29.14 -17.24 9.83
N PRO A 91 -30.43 -17.58 10.07
CA PRO A 91 -31.55 -17.04 9.31
C PRO A 91 -31.50 -15.51 9.15
N GLY A 92 -31.50 -15.04 7.90
CA GLY A 92 -31.41 -13.61 7.56
C GLY A 92 -30.03 -13.14 7.10
N GLN A 93 -29.00 -13.97 7.23
CA GLN A 93 -27.67 -13.73 6.64
C GLN A 93 -27.57 -14.37 5.24
N PRO A 94 -26.79 -13.78 4.30
CA PRO A 94 -26.48 -14.44 3.03
C PRO A 94 -25.65 -15.70 3.27
N SER A 95 -25.68 -16.67 2.37
CA SER A 95 -24.82 -17.86 2.48
C SER A 95 -23.34 -17.47 2.24
N ASN A 96 -22.40 -18.25 2.77
CA ASN A 96 -20.97 -17.92 2.80
C ASN A 96 -20.08 -19.12 2.41
N ASP A 97 -19.59 -19.12 1.17
CA ASP A 97 -18.64 -20.10 0.61
C ASP A 97 -17.23 -20.04 1.25
N ARG A 98 -17.02 -19.23 2.29
CA ARG A 98 -15.75 -19.21 3.06
C ARG A 98 -15.81 -20.04 4.33
N LEU A 99 -16.98 -20.57 4.68
CA LEU A 99 -17.10 -21.51 5.78
C LEU A 99 -16.40 -22.81 5.40
N THR A 100 -15.37 -23.20 6.15
CA THR A 100 -14.63 -24.46 5.92
C THR A 100 -14.66 -25.30 7.17
N GLY A 101 -14.77 -26.61 7.01
CA GLY A 101 -14.71 -27.56 8.10
C GLY A 101 -14.88 -29.01 7.67
N VAL A 102 -14.97 -29.87 8.67
CA VAL A 102 -15.20 -31.30 8.50
C VAL A 102 -16.30 -31.74 9.46
N LEU A 103 -17.34 -32.37 8.95
CA LEU A 103 -18.42 -32.97 9.72
C LEU A 103 -18.25 -34.50 9.70
N GLU A 104 -18.37 -35.16 10.84
CA GLU A 104 -18.36 -36.62 10.93
C GLU A 104 -19.62 -37.16 11.58
N SER A 105 -20.14 -38.27 11.04
CA SER A 105 -21.31 -38.98 11.58
C SER A 105 -20.96 -39.82 12.81
N PRO A 106 -21.96 -40.27 13.59
CA PRO A 106 -21.79 -41.41 14.48
C PRO A 106 -21.18 -42.62 13.75
N VAL A 107 -20.45 -43.44 14.49
CA VAL A 107 -19.90 -44.71 13.99
C VAL A 107 -21.04 -45.71 13.84
N PHE A 108 -21.10 -46.41 12.71
CA PHE A 108 -22.10 -47.43 12.42
C PHE A 108 -21.44 -48.69 11.83
N ILE A 109 -22.18 -49.79 11.86
CA ILE A 109 -21.77 -51.09 11.30
C ILE A 109 -22.85 -51.53 10.31
N LEU A 110 -22.43 -51.76 9.07
CA LEU A 110 -23.31 -52.21 7.99
C LEU A 110 -23.62 -53.71 8.11
N SER A 111 -24.87 -54.11 7.86
CA SER A 111 -25.31 -55.50 7.74
C SER A 111 -25.63 -55.91 6.30
N ALA A 112 -25.76 -54.96 5.38
CA ALA A 112 -25.97 -55.16 3.94
C ALA A 112 -25.02 -54.25 3.13
N PRO A 113 -24.77 -54.57 1.85
CA PRO A 113 -23.82 -53.81 1.04
C PRO A 113 -24.35 -52.46 0.56
N ASP A 114 -25.67 -52.31 0.42
CA ASP A 114 -26.26 -51.15 -0.23
C ASP A 114 -26.30 -49.95 0.71
N VAL A 115 -25.70 -48.85 0.27
CA VAL A 115 -25.70 -47.55 0.93
C VAL A 115 -26.16 -46.50 -0.07
N SER A 116 -27.13 -45.66 0.30
CA SER A 116 -27.71 -44.66 -0.59
C SER A 116 -27.78 -43.30 0.10
N MET A 117 -27.49 -42.20 -0.62
CA MET A 117 -27.58 -40.85 -0.08
C MET A 117 -27.78 -39.79 -1.16
N LEU A 118 -28.17 -38.57 -0.77
CA LEU A 118 -28.18 -37.39 -1.63
C LEU A 118 -26.96 -36.51 -1.34
N VAL A 119 -26.18 -36.20 -2.38
CA VAL A 119 -25.00 -35.31 -2.28
C VAL A 119 -25.03 -34.24 -3.37
N GLY A 120 -24.95 -32.98 -2.96
CA GLY A 120 -24.63 -31.84 -3.82
C GLY A 120 -23.29 -31.25 -3.36
N SER A 121 -22.40 -30.93 -4.28
CA SER A 121 -21.15 -30.24 -3.94
C SER A 121 -20.50 -29.61 -5.17
N GLY A 122 -19.52 -28.74 -4.94
CA GLY A 122 -18.57 -28.35 -5.97
C GLY A 122 -17.76 -29.52 -6.53
N THR A 123 -17.13 -29.30 -7.69
CA THR A 123 -16.22 -30.27 -8.34
C THR A 123 -14.79 -30.20 -7.82
N GLN A 124 -14.53 -29.33 -6.85
CA GLN A 124 -13.19 -29.10 -6.29
C GLN A 124 -12.73 -30.30 -5.45
N PRO A 125 -11.42 -30.57 -5.36
CA PRO A 125 -10.90 -31.66 -4.54
C PRO A 125 -11.21 -31.53 -3.04
N GLY A 126 -11.40 -30.30 -2.53
CA GLY A 126 -11.66 -30.02 -1.12
C GLY A 126 -13.13 -30.09 -0.68
N THR A 127 -14.07 -30.45 -1.56
CA THR A 127 -15.51 -30.57 -1.24
C THR A 127 -16.04 -31.95 -1.58
N TYR A 128 -16.31 -32.80 -0.59
CA TYR A 128 -16.76 -34.18 -0.82
C TYR A 128 -17.40 -34.83 0.42
N VAL A 129 -18.05 -35.97 0.18
CA VAL A 129 -18.53 -36.88 1.23
C VAL A 129 -17.78 -38.20 1.11
N ALA A 130 -17.31 -38.76 2.23
CA ALA A 130 -16.54 -40.01 2.24
C ALA A 130 -17.08 -41.01 3.27
N LEU A 131 -17.10 -42.29 2.91
CA LEU A 131 -17.17 -43.39 3.86
C LEU A 131 -15.77 -43.65 4.39
N CYS A 132 -15.63 -43.71 5.71
CA CYS A 132 -14.35 -43.86 6.38
C CYS A 132 -14.34 -45.09 7.29
N THR A 133 -13.22 -45.80 7.33
CA THR A 133 -12.93 -46.78 8.40
C THR A 133 -12.61 -46.06 9.70
N LEU A 134 -12.72 -46.76 10.84
CA LEU A 134 -12.55 -46.17 12.18
C LEU A 134 -11.21 -45.42 12.39
N ASP A 135 -10.13 -45.87 11.76
CA ASP A 135 -8.80 -45.23 11.78
C ASP A 135 -8.71 -43.96 10.89
N GLY A 136 -9.79 -43.61 10.21
CA GLY A 136 -9.94 -42.38 9.44
C GLY A 136 -9.58 -42.51 7.95
N GLN A 137 -9.23 -43.71 7.48
CA GLN A 137 -8.99 -43.95 6.05
C GLN A 137 -10.30 -43.82 5.26
N GLU A 138 -10.27 -42.99 4.22
CA GLU A 138 -11.37 -42.80 3.29
C GLU A 138 -11.40 -43.96 2.29
N VAL A 139 -12.53 -44.68 2.24
CA VAL A 139 -12.66 -45.93 1.46
C VAL A 139 -13.65 -45.81 0.30
N LEU A 140 -14.64 -44.93 0.39
CA LEU A 140 -15.50 -44.51 -0.72
C LEU A 140 -15.68 -43.00 -0.66
N VAL A 141 -15.76 -42.34 -1.81
CA VAL A 141 -15.87 -40.87 -1.91
C VAL A 141 -16.92 -40.49 -2.95
N ALA A 142 -17.75 -39.51 -2.62
CA ALA A 142 -18.81 -38.95 -3.44
C ALA A 142 -18.58 -37.45 -3.61
N ARG A 143 -18.83 -36.97 -4.82
CA ARG A 143 -18.66 -35.57 -5.21
C ARG A 143 -19.79 -35.20 -6.17
N GLY A 144 -20.21 -33.93 -6.13
CA GLY A 144 -21.07 -33.37 -7.15
C GLY A 144 -20.38 -33.37 -8.53
N HIS A 145 -21.12 -33.80 -9.56
CA HIS A 145 -20.56 -33.98 -10.91
C HIS A 145 -20.69 -32.74 -11.82
N ALA A 146 -21.33 -31.66 -11.36
CA ALA A 146 -21.67 -30.54 -12.24
C ALA A 146 -21.66 -29.14 -11.59
N GLN A 147 -21.05 -28.96 -10.40
CA GLN A 147 -21.17 -27.71 -9.63
C GLN A 147 -22.63 -27.29 -9.52
N THR A 148 -23.42 -28.10 -8.82
CA THR A 148 -24.87 -27.90 -8.70
C THR A 148 -25.33 -28.11 -7.25
N GLU A 149 -26.25 -27.28 -6.79
CA GLU A 149 -26.91 -27.41 -5.48
C GLU A 149 -28.01 -28.49 -5.53
N VAL A 150 -28.33 -28.98 -6.74
CA VAL A 150 -29.18 -30.16 -6.94
C VAL A 150 -28.42 -31.37 -6.41
N MET A 151 -28.89 -31.92 -5.30
CA MET A 151 -28.29 -33.11 -4.71
C MET A 151 -28.53 -34.33 -5.60
N GLN A 152 -27.48 -35.06 -5.92
CA GLN A 152 -27.55 -36.26 -6.74
C GLN A 152 -27.60 -37.50 -5.86
N ARG A 153 -28.42 -38.47 -6.26
CA ARG A 153 -28.45 -39.79 -5.60
C ARG A 153 -27.13 -40.48 -5.86
N VAL A 154 -26.46 -40.88 -4.78
CA VAL A 154 -25.25 -41.67 -4.78
C VAL A 154 -25.57 -43.00 -4.13
N ASP A 155 -25.38 -44.08 -4.89
CA ASP A 155 -25.49 -45.45 -4.40
C ASP A 155 -24.09 -46.08 -4.37
N TRP A 156 -23.73 -46.65 -3.22
CA TRP A 156 -22.45 -47.29 -2.97
C TRP A 156 -22.65 -48.77 -2.67
N ASP A 157 -21.79 -49.61 -3.26
CA ASP A 157 -21.60 -51.00 -2.84
C ASP A 157 -20.49 -51.05 -1.78
N ALA A 158 -20.90 -51.20 -0.52
CA ALA A 158 -20.02 -51.29 0.63
C ALA A 158 -19.74 -52.74 1.06
N SER A 159 -19.92 -53.75 0.18
CA SER A 159 -19.72 -55.18 0.48
C SER A 159 -18.40 -55.49 1.20
N ALA A 160 -17.32 -54.79 0.86
CA ALA A 160 -15.99 -55.02 1.42
C ALA A 160 -15.87 -54.63 2.91
N TRP A 161 -16.80 -53.83 3.43
CA TRP A 161 -16.74 -53.27 4.79
C TRP A 161 -17.93 -53.67 5.68
N ILE A 162 -18.77 -54.61 5.23
CA ILE A 162 -19.84 -55.20 6.05
C ILE A 162 -19.25 -55.77 7.34
N GLY A 163 -19.91 -55.48 8.47
CA GLY A 163 -19.46 -55.91 9.80
C GLY A 163 -18.28 -55.11 10.38
N GLN A 164 -17.71 -54.16 9.64
CA GLN A 164 -16.67 -53.26 10.15
C GLN A 164 -17.27 -51.95 10.68
N PRO A 165 -16.62 -51.28 11.65
CA PRO A 165 -17.02 -49.97 12.11
C PRO A 165 -16.62 -48.88 11.11
N LEU A 166 -17.61 -48.09 10.69
CA LEU A 166 -17.51 -47.07 9.66
C LEU A 166 -18.17 -45.77 10.12
N PHE A 167 -17.82 -44.66 9.49
CA PHE A 167 -18.55 -43.39 9.64
C PHE A 167 -18.49 -42.60 8.33
N LEU A 168 -19.37 -41.61 8.20
CA LEU A 168 -19.34 -40.67 7.09
C LEU A 168 -18.59 -39.41 7.48
N ARG A 169 -17.86 -38.85 6.52
CA ARG A 169 -17.17 -37.58 6.65
C ARG A 169 -17.60 -36.65 5.52
N ILE A 170 -18.11 -35.48 5.87
CA ILE A 170 -18.33 -34.37 4.92
C ILE A 170 -17.15 -33.42 5.07
N VAL A 171 -16.45 -33.15 3.97
CA VAL A 171 -15.27 -32.29 3.93
C VAL A 171 -15.56 -31.07 3.07
N ASP A 172 -15.32 -29.90 3.63
CA ASP A 172 -15.36 -28.63 2.93
C ASP A 172 -14.14 -27.77 3.31
N ARG A 173 -13.24 -27.57 2.35
CA ARG A 173 -11.98 -26.84 2.56
C ARG A 173 -11.75 -25.74 1.52
N GLU A 174 -12.77 -25.42 0.74
CA GLU A 174 -12.66 -24.49 -0.39
C GLU A 174 -13.28 -23.16 -0.01
N ILE A 175 -12.56 -22.06 -0.26
CA ILE A 175 -13.00 -20.69 0.10
C ILE A 175 -13.47 -19.86 -1.12
N ARG A 176 -13.63 -20.53 -2.27
CA ARG A 176 -13.99 -19.93 -3.56
C ARG A 176 -15.40 -20.38 -3.93
N ASP A 177 -16.04 -19.67 -4.86
CA ASP A 177 -17.37 -20.03 -5.37
C ASP A 177 -17.49 -21.53 -5.67
N TRP A 178 -18.60 -22.13 -5.23
CA TRP A 178 -18.84 -23.59 -5.23
C TRP A 178 -18.04 -24.41 -4.21
N GLY A 179 -17.41 -23.75 -3.24
CA GLY A 179 -16.76 -24.37 -2.10
C GLY A 179 -17.74 -24.76 -1.00
N HIS A 180 -18.70 -25.65 -1.31
CA HIS A 180 -19.61 -26.19 -0.31
C HIS A 180 -20.15 -27.59 -0.64
N VAL A 181 -20.75 -28.21 0.37
CA VAL A 181 -21.42 -29.52 0.31
C VAL A 181 -22.83 -29.39 0.91
N THR A 182 -23.81 -29.93 0.19
CA THR A 182 -25.17 -30.20 0.68
C THR A 182 -25.39 -31.70 0.72
N PHE A 183 -25.93 -32.21 1.82
CA PHE A 183 -26.03 -33.65 2.09
C PHE A 183 -27.36 -33.99 2.74
N ASP A 184 -28.00 -35.07 2.29
CA ASP A 184 -29.31 -35.48 2.77
C ASP A 184 -29.61 -36.98 2.52
N ASP A 185 -30.71 -37.47 3.08
CA ASP A 185 -31.35 -38.76 2.76
C ASP A 185 -30.40 -39.97 2.75
N PHE A 186 -29.56 -40.10 3.77
CA PHE A 186 -28.69 -41.27 3.89
C PHE A 186 -29.46 -42.49 4.43
N HIS A 187 -29.36 -43.61 3.73
CA HIS A 187 -29.94 -44.90 4.10
C HIS A 187 -28.92 -46.04 3.98
N ALA A 188 -28.88 -46.90 4.98
CA ALA A 188 -28.17 -48.17 4.93
C ALA A 188 -28.79 -49.19 5.90
N CYS A 189 -28.57 -50.49 5.70
CA CYS A 189 -28.96 -51.49 6.68
C CYS A 189 -27.81 -51.73 7.67
N GLY A 190 -28.09 -51.67 8.98
CA GLY A 190 -27.07 -51.92 10.00
C GLY A 190 -27.45 -51.47 11.40
N ARG A 191 -26.47 -50.98 12.16
CA ARG A 191 -26.70 -50.36 13.47
C ARG A 191 -25.68 -49.27 13.77
N ILE A 192 -26.09 -48.23 14.49
CA ILE A 192 -25.17 -47.27 15.11
C ILE A 192 -24.42 -47.98 16.25
N ASP A 193 -23.10 -47.85 16.29
CA ASP A 193 -22.25 -48.34 17.36
C ASP A 193 -21.95 -47.20 18.34
N VAL A 194 -22.78 -47.11 19.39
CA VAL A 194 -22.71 -46.03 20.38
C VAL A 194 -21.36 -46.03 21.11
N ASP A 195 -20.82 -47.20 21.45
CA ASP A 195 -19.57 -47.32 22.19
C ASP A 195 -18.38 -46.83 21.35
N GLN A 196 -18.30 -47.24 20.08
CA GLN A 196 -17.25 -46.76 19.18
C GLN A 196 -17.41 -45.29 18.80
N THR A 197 -18.65 -44.82 18.69
CA THR A 197 -18.94 -43.39 18.52
C THR A 197 -18.36 -42.58 19.69
N GLN A 198 -18.63 -43.00 20.93
CA GLN A 198 -18.08 -42.34 22.12
C GLN A 198 -16.55 -42.39 22.17
N GLN A 199 -15.94 -43.52 21.83
CA GLN A 199 -14.48 -43.65 21.75
C GLN A 199 -13.86 -42.73 20.69
N ARG A 200 -14.49 -42.61 19.52
CA ARG A 200 -14.04 -41.70 18.45
C ARG A 200 -14.11 -40.24 18.88
N TRP A 201 -15.22 -39.82 19.51
CA TRP A 201 -15.37 -38.47 20.03
C TRP A 201 -14.34 -38.15 21.12
N ALA A 202 -14.07 -39.11 22.02
CA ALA A 202 -13.00 -38.96 23.01
C ALA A 202 -11.61 -38.84 22.37
N ALA A 203 -11.30 -39.63 21.34
CA ALA A 203 -10.02 -39.59 20.63
C ALA A 203 -9.81 -38.25 19.89
N LEU A 204 -10.82 -37.75 19.18
CA LEU A 204 -10.78 -36.46 18.50
C LEU A 204 -10.65 -35.29 19.49
N ALA A 205 -11.38 -35.33 20.61
CA ALA A 205 -11.25 -34.34 21.67
C ALA A 205 -9.82 -34.33 22.26
N ALA A 206 -9.23 -35.51 22.50
CA ALA A 206 -7.85 -35.62 22.98
C ALA A 206 -6.83 -35.07 21.96
N GLN A 207 -7.01 -35.36 20.66
CA GLN A 207 -6.15 -34.82 19.61
C GLN A 207 -6.19 -33.29 19.55
N ARG A 208 -7.40 -32.70 19.63
CA ARG A 208 -7.56 -31.23 19.68
C ARG A 208 -6.92 -30.63 20.93
N ALA A 209 -7.10 -31.26 22.08
CA ALA A 209 -6.49 -30.82 23.33
C ALA A 209 -4.96 -30.80 23.23
N GLU A 210 -4.35 -31.81 22.61
CA GLU A 210 -2.90 -31.86 22.39
C GLU A 210 -2.43 -30.79 21.39
N GLN A 211 -3.16 -30.59 20.28
CA GLN A 211 -2.85 -29.51 19.34
C GLN A 211 -2.94 -28.12 20.00
N GLN A 212 -3.96 -27.88 20.82
CA GLN A 212 -4.13 -26.66 21.61
C GLN A 212 -2.99 -26.49 22.62
N ARG A 213 -2.58 -27.58 23.28
CA ARG A 213 -1.43 -27.59 24.19
C ARG A 213 -0.14 -27.20 23.49
N GLU A 214 0.19 -27.84 22.37
CA GLU A 214 1.39 -27.49 21.60
C GLU A 214 1.35 -26.04 21.09
N ALA A 215 0.19 -25.57 20.63
CA ALA A 215 0.01 -24.19 20.18
C ALA A 215 0.24 -23.19 21.33
N ALA A 216 -0.30 -23.46 22.52
CA ALA A 216 -0.11 -22.63 23.70
C ALA A 216 1.35 -22.61 24.17
N ILE A 217 2.04 -23.76 24.16
CA ILE A 217 3.48 -23.85 24.46
C ILE A 217 4.28 -22.99 23.47
N ARG A 218 4.00 -23.11 22.17
CA ARG A 218 4.64 -22.32 21.12
C ARG A 218 4.37 -20.82 21.30
N ALA A 219 3.16 -20.44 21.71
CA ALA A 219 2.76 -19.05 21.91
C ALA A 219 3.48 -18.35 23.09
N ILE A 220 3.75 -19.07 24.18
CA ILE A 220 4.45 -18.51 25.35
C ILE A 220 5.95 -18.27 25.05
N ASN A 221 6.56 -19.11 24.19
CA ASN A 221 7.97 -19.02 23.82
C ASN A 221 8.88 -18.87 25.06
N LEU A 222 8.87 -19.89 25.94
CA LEU A 222 9.63 -19.89 27.19
C LEU A 222 11.11 -19.46 27.05
N PRO A 223 11.86 -19.88 26.00
CA PRO A 223 13.22 -19.38 25.80
C PRO A 223 13.30 -17.86 25.64
N ALA A 224 12.40 -17.24 24.86
CA ALA A 224 12.35 -15.80 24.69
C ALA A 224 11.96 -15.09 26.00
N LEU A 225 11.00 -15.63 26.74
CA LEU A 225 10.59 -15.08 28.03
C LEU A 225 11.74 -15.08 29.05
N ARG A 226 12.49 -16.18 29.15
CA ARG A 226 13.66 -16.29 30.03
C ARG A 226 14.74 -15.28 29.64
N GLN A 227 14.99 -15.08 28.35
CA GLN A 227 15.94 -14.06 27.86
C GLN A 227 15.49 -12.65 28.24
N ALA A 228 14.20 -12.34 28.08
CA ALA A 228 13.66 -11.04 28.49
C ALA A 228 13.79 -10.81 30.00
N ILE A 229 13.48 -11.81 30.84
CA ILE A 229 13.63 -11.72 32.30
C ILE A 229 15.10 -11.50 32.69
N ALA A 230 16.02 -12.25 32.09
CA ALA A 230 17.46 -12.10 32.35
C ALA A 230 17.97 -10.72 31.93
N ASP A 231 17.53 -10.21 30.78
CA ASP A 231 17.87 -8.87 30.30
C ASP A 231 17.37 -7.77 31.24
N LEU A 232 16.13 -7.89 31.72
CA LEU A 232 15.54 -6.95 32.68
C LEU A 232 16.24 -6.98 34.04
N MET A 233 16.60 -8.17 34.53
CA MET A 233 17.40 -8.31 35.76
C MET A 233 18.77 -7.65 35.63
N HIS A 234 19.42 -7.80 34.48
CA HIS A 234 20.75 -7.23 34.24
C HIS A 234 20.69 -5.71 34.05
N THR A 235 19.73 -5.23 33.24
CA THR A 235 19.61 -3.82 32.87
C THR A 235 18.98 -2.97 33.98
N TYR A 236 18.07 -3.55 34.77
CA TYR A 236 17.32 -2.84 35.81
C TYR A 236 17.27 -3.59 37.15
N PRO A 237 18.41 -3.95 37.77
CA PRO A 237 18.45 -4.81 38.96
C PRO A 237 17.64 -4.26 40.14
N GLU A 238 17.62 -2.93 40.33
CA GLU A 238 16.88 -2.27 41.42
C GLU A 238 15.39 -2.07 41.11
N ARG A 239 15.01 -1.97 39.83
CA ARG A 239 13.62 -1.71 39.41
C ARG A 239 12.87 -2.97 38.98
N TYR A 240 13.59 -4.10 38.82
CA TYR A 240 13.02 -5.40 38.47
C TYR A 240 13.45 -6.51 39.47
N PRO A 241 13.11 -6.37 40.77
CA PRO A 241 13.65 -7.22 41.83
C PRO A 241 13.11 -8.67 41.81
N ARG A 242 11.94 -8.90 41.21
CA ARG A 242 11.26 -10.21 41.17
C ARG A 242 11.75 -11.15 40.06
N GLY A 243 12.75 -10.76 39.26
CA GLY A 243 13.19 -11.57 38.11
C GLY A 243 13.60 -13.01 38.47
N ALA A 244 14.32 -13.20 39.58
CA ALA A 244 14.70 -14.53 40.04
C ALA A 244 13.50 -15.40 40.50
N GLU A 245 12.47 -14.76 41.07
CA GLU A 245 11.21 -15.42 41.44
C GLU A 245 10.49 -15.93 40.19
N PHE A 246 10.38 -15.08 39.15
CA PHE A 246 9.75 -15.46 37.88
C PHE A 246 10.47 -16.63 37.21
N LEU A 247 11.81 -16.63 37.16
CA LEU A 247 12.56 -17.75 36.58
C LEU A 247 12.28 -19.08 37.30
N HIS A 248 12.24 -19.05 38.64
CA HIS A 248 11.92 -20.23 39.45
C HIS A 248 10.47 -20.71 39.25
N GLN A 249 9.51 -19.78 39.14
CA GLN A 249 8.12 -20.11 38.80
C GLN A 249 8.02 -20.77 37.43
N LEU A 250 8.74 -20.25 36.42
CA LEU A 250 8.80 -20.85 35.09
C LEU A 250 9.39 -22.26 35.12
N ASP A 251 10.49 -22.49 35.84
CA ASP A 251 11.08 -23.83 36.00
C ASP A 251 10.08 -24.83 36.61
N SER A 252 9.37 -24.38 37.66
CA SER A 252 8.37 -25.22 38.34
C SER A 252 7.16 -25.53 37.44
N LEU A 253 6.68 -24.55 36.69
CA LEU A 253 5.52 -24.69 35.80
C LEU A 253 5.85 -25.51 34.55
N GLU A 254 7.05 -25.34 33.99
CA GLU A 254 7.56 -26.13 32.86
C GLU A 254 7.68 -27.61 33.25
N ALA A 255 8.22 -27.91 34.44
CA ALA A 255 8.25 -29.27 34.97
C ALA A 255 6.84 -29.84 35.19
N ARG A 256 5.93 -29.07 35.80
CA ARG A 256 4.51 -29.46 35.97
C ARG A 256 3.85 -29.74 34.63
N LEU A 257 4.11 -28.95 33.60
CA LEU A 257 3.51 -29.11 32.28
C LEU A 257 4.02 -30.35 31.56
N ALA A 258 5.29 -30.71 31.74
CA ALA A 258 5.87 -31.93 31.17
C ALA A 258 5.15 -33.20 31.69
N ASP A 259 4.80 -33.20 32.98
CA ASP A 259 4.15 -34.32 33.65
C ASP A 259 2.61 -34.21 33.72
N ALA A 260 2.01 -33.09 33.27
CA ALA A 260 0.58 -32.84 33.40
C ALA A 260 -0.25 -33.77 32.50
N PRO A 261 -1.28 -34.44 33.04
CA PRO A 261 -2.27 -35.14 32.21
C PRO A 261 -3.08 -34.13 31.37
N PRO A 262 -3.69 -34.56 30.24
CA PRO A 262 -4.34 -33.66 29.28
C PRO A 262 -5.43 -32.76 29.87
N ASP A 263 -6.13 -33.21 30.90
CA ASP A 263 -7.17 -32.47 31.62
C ASP A 263 -6.63 -31.34 32.51
N GLN A 264 -5.36 -31.45 32.95
CA GLN A 264 -4.71 -30.46 33.83
C GLN A 264 -3.77 -29.52 33.07
N ALA A 265 -3.30 -29.91 31.87
CA ALA A 265 -2.43 -29.08 31.04
C ALA A 265 -2.98 -27.66 30.77
N PRO A 266 -4.29 -27.45 30.48
CA PRO A 266 -4.84 -26.11 30.29
C PRO A 266 -4.67 -25.18 31.49
N ALA A 267 -4.80 -25.71 32.71
CA ALA A 267 -4.62 -24.92 33.93
C ALA A 267 -3.14 -24.51 34.11
N VAL A 268 -2.19 -25.41 33.85
CA VAL A 268 -0.76 -25.10 33.91
C VAL A 268 -0.36 -24.09 32.84
N LEU A 269 -0.96 -24.17 31.64
CA LEU A 269 -0.76 -23.19 30.57
C LEU A 269 -1.31 -21.80 30.94
N ALA A 270 -2.46 -21.75 31.63
CA ALA A 270 -3.00 -20.51 32.17
C ALA A 270 -2.09 -19.90 33.25
N ASP A 271 -1.55 -20.74 34.16
CA ASP A 271 -0.56 -20.32 35.15
C ASP A 271 0.70 -19.74 34.46
N LEU A 272 1.21 -20.42 33.42
CA LEU A 272 2.36 -19.93 32.64
C LEU A 272 2.08 -18.60 31.96
N ALA A 273 0.91 -18.45 31.33
CA ALA A 273 0.50 -17.20 30.70
C ALA A 273 0.36 -16.06 31.74
N ALA A 274 -0.12 -16.36 32.95
CA ALA A 274 -0.18 -15.41 34.04
C ALA A 274 1.23 -14.96 34.48
N VAL A 275 2.16 -15.89 34.66
CA VAL A 275 3.57 -15.57 35.00
C VAL A 275 4.24 -14.77 33.87
N GLN A 276 4.01 -15.14 32.60
CA GLN A 276 4.51 -14.37 31.46
C GLN A 276 3.99 -12.93 31.50
N ARG A 277 2.69 -12.74 31.71
CA ARG A 277 2.06 -11.42 31.81
C ARG A 277 2.64 -10.62 32.97
N GLU A 278 2.71 -11.20 34.17
CA GLU A 278 3.27 -10.54 35.35
C GLU A 278 4.73 -10.14 35.14
N ALA A 279 5.56 -11.06 34.64
CA ALA A 279 6.98 -10.84 34.42
C ALA A 279 7.23 -9.71 33.41
N LEU A 280 6.50 -9.69 32.29
CA LEU A 280 6.69 -8.68 31.25
C LEU A 280 6.01 -7.35 31.58
N ILE A 281 4.88 -7.32 32.28
CA ILE A 281 4.28 -6.06 32.78
C ILE A 281 5.18 -5.42 33.84
N ALA A 282 5.84 -6.22 34.69
CA ALA A 282 6.79 -5.70 35.67
C ALA A 282 8.00 -5.01 35.02
N ASN A 283 8.21 -5.11 33.69
CA ASN A 283 9.22 -4.37 32.96
C ASN A 283 9.15 -2.86 33.26
N PRO A 284 10.20 -2.26 33.85
CA PRO A 284 10.21 -0.84 34.23
C PRO A 284 10.06 0.15 33.08
N LEU A 285 10.17 -0.30 31.83
CA LEU A 285 9.90 0.50 30.63
C LEU A 285 8.39 0.65 30.34
N VAL A 286 7.52 -0.11 30.99
CA VAL A 286 6.05 0.00 30.84
C VAL A 286 5.31 0.14 32.18
N SER A 287 5.83 -0.40 33.29
CA SER A 287 5.21 -0.26 34.62
C SER A 287 5.57 1.04 35.34
N GLY A 288 6.67 1.70 34.96
CA GLY A 288 7.18 2.87 35.66
C GLY A 288 6.44 4.19 35.36
N GLN A 289 5.50 4.17 34.41
CA GLN A 289 4.80 5.36 33.96
C GLN A 289 3.48 4.99 33.23
N PRO A 290 2.51 5.91 33.18
CA PRO A 290 1.34 5.73 32.32
C PRO A 290 1.70 5.68 30.83
N ILE A 291 0.86 5.02 30.04
CA ILE A 291 0.93 4.96 28.59
C ILE A 291 -0.26 5.73 28.03
N VAL A 292 0.00 6.72 27.16
CA VAL A 292 -1.04 7.36 26.34
C VAL A 292 -1.36 6.48 25.15
N PHE A 293 -2.64 6.40 24.79
CA PHE A 293 -3.13 5.68 23.62
C PHE A 293 -4.42 6.31 23.10
N VAL A 294 -4.78 5.97 21.86
CA VAL A 294 -6.02 6.36 21.21
C VAL A 294 -6.94 5.16 21.10
N VAL A 295 -8.21 5.35 21.43
CA VAL A 295 -9.30 4.43 21.10
C VAL A 295 -10.02 4.98 19.87
N ARG A 296 -10.15 4.20 18.79
CA ARG A 296 -10.90 4.60 17.58
C ARG A 296 -11.25 3.41 16.70
N HIS A 297 -12.19 3.55 15.78
CA HIS A 297 -12.36 2.55 14.73
C HIS A 297 -11.10 2.44 13.87
N GLN A 298 -10.78 1.24 13.39
CA GLN A 298 -9.78 1.12 12.33
C GLN A 298 -10.28 1.90 11.11
N TYR A 299 -9.39 2.64 10.45
CA TYR A 299 -9.77 3.44 9.28
C TYR A 299 -10.37 2.53 8.21
N ARG A 300 -11.45 2.94 7.54
CA ARG A 300 -11.96 2.20 6.38
C ARG A 300 -10.88 2.12 5.30
N SER A 301 -10.79 0.97 4.64
CA SER A 301 -9.87 0.82 3.51
C SER A 301 -10.23 1.82 2.40
N HIS A 302 -9.23 2.46 1.83
CA HIS A 302 -9.35 3.37 0.68
C HIS A 302 -8.38 2.94 -0.44
N TYR A 303 -8.52 3.54 -1.63
CA TYR A 303 -7.63 3.28 -2.76
C TYR A 303 -6.16 3.50 -2.40
N HIS A 304 -5.84 4.49 -1.56
CA HIS A 304 -4.49 4.66 -1.00
C HIS A 304 -4.50 4.69 0.52
N ALA A 305 -3.48 4.07 1.12
CA ALA A 305 -3.35 3.93 2.57
C ALA A 305 -3.29 5.27 3.33
N ILE A 306 -2.79 6.32 2.70
CA ILE A 306 -2.65 7.65 3.32
C ILE A 306 -3.95 8.45 3.38
N ASP A 307 -5.02 8.02 2.72
CA ASP A 307 -6.27 8.78 2.63
C ASP A 307 -7.19 8.61 3.85
N THR A 308 -6.55 8.71 5.01
CA THR A 308 -7.19 8.70 6.33
C THR A 308 -7.55 10.12 6.78
N LEU A 309 -7.36 11.10 5.90
CA LEU A 309 -7.73 12.50 6.12
C LEU A 309 -9.23 12.72 5.91
N PHE A 310 -9.85 11.95 5.01
CA PHE A 310 -11.29 12.00 4.67
C PHE A 310 -11.80 13.44 4.48
N HIS A 311 -11.09 14.21 3.64
CA HIS A 311 -11.33 15.64 3.47
C HIS A 311 -12.78 15.98 3.15
N THR A 312 -13.27 17.07 3.76
CA THR A 312 -14.68 17.50 3.73
C THR A 312 -15.13 17.99 2.35
N LEU A 313 -14.19 18.42 1.52
CA LEU A 313 -14.45 19.03 0.23
C LEU A 313 -13.65 18.34 -0.88
N GLU A 314 -14.37 17.98 -1.94
CA GLU A 314 -13.89 17.69 -3.30
C GLU A 314 -13.67 16.23 -3.77
N LEU A 315 -13.86 15.15 -2.99
CA LEU A 315 -13.42 13.82 -3.47
C LEU A 315 -14.44 12.66 -3.48
N ASN A 316 -14.51 12.05 -4.68
CA ASN A 316 -14.74 10.62 -5.01
C ASN A 316 -16.16 10.05 -5.18
N ALA A 317 -17.21 10.84 -5.43
CA ALA A 317 -18.53 10.27 -5.78
C ALA A 317 -18.57 9.49 -7.14
N GLU A 318 -17.62 9.73 -8.05
CA GLU A 318 -17.80 9.40 -9.48
C GLU A 318 -17.11 8.10 -9.97
N ARG A 319 -16.57 7.27 -9.07
CA ARG A 319 -16.09 5.91 -9.39
C ARG A 319 -16.98 4.78 -8.85
N GLY A 320 -18.15 5.10 -8.31
CA GLY A 320 -18.85 4.17 -7.43
C GLY A 320 -18.05 3.87 -6.14
N MET A 321 -17.03 4.68 -5.85
CA MET A 321 -16.38 4.73 -4.55
C MET A 321 -17.22 5.65 -3.67
N THR A 322 -17.47 5.25 -2.42
CA THR A 322 -18.20 6.07 -1.46
C THR A 322 -17.45 7.40 -1.26
N PRO A 323 -18.13 8.56 -1.29
CA PRO A 323 -17.51 9.85 -0.97
C PRO A 323 -16.62 9.76 0.29
N HIS A 324 -15.51 10.49 0.34
CA HIS A 324 -14.57 10.41 1.48
C HIS A 324 -15.23 10.66 2.84
N ALA A 325 -16.15 11.61 2.91
CA ALA A 325 -16.90 11.91 4.12
C ALA A 325 -17.77 10.73 4.60
N ASP A 326 -18.16 9.83 3.68
CA ASP A 326 -18.95 8.63 4.00
C ASP A 326 -18.06 7.45 4.44
N LEU A 327 -16.74 7.54 4.26
CA LEU A 327 -15.75 6.61 4.82
C LEU A 327 -15.32 6.99 6.24
N PHE A 328 -15.61 8.22 6.67
CA PHE A 328 -15.33 8.69 8.02
C PHE A 328 -16.22 7.98 9.04
N GLN A 329 -15.61 7.55 10.14
CA GLN A 329 -16.30 6.98 11.29
C GLN A 329 -15.86 7.72 12.55
N GLY A 330 -16.80 8.41 13.19
CA GLY A 330 -16.59 9.03 14.50
C GLY A 330 -16.55 7.99 15.61
N GLY A 331 -16.21 8.43 16.83
CA GLY A 331 -16.11 7.58 18.00
C GLY A 331 -14.65 7.31 18.33
N ALA A 332 -14.01 8.28 18.98
CA ALA A 332 -12.64 8.17 19.41
C ALA A 332 -12.43 8.77 20.81
N ALA A 333 -11.39 8.31 21.50
CA ALA A 333 -10.95 8.88 22.76
C ALA A 333 -9.43 8.86 22.88
N LEU A 334 -8.87 9.87 23.53
CA LEU A 334 -7.48 9.90 23.98
C LEU A 334 -7.44 9.51 25.45
N LYS A 335 -6.64 8.49 25.81
CA LYS A 335 -6.63 7.92 27.16
C LYS A 335 -5.23 7.66 27.68
N LEU A 336 -5.12 7.51 28.99
CA LEU A 336 -3.95 7.01 29.71
C LEU A 336 -4.28 5.68 30.38
N ILE A 337 -3.33 4.75 30.38
CA ILE A 337 -3.38 3.52 31.18
C ILE A 337 -2.13 3.41 32.06
N ASP A 338 -2.34 3.16 33.35
CA ASP A 338 -1.31 2.73 34.29
C ASP A 338 -1.35 1.21 34.38
N LEU A 339 -0.34 0.52 33.86
CA LEU A 339 -0.31 -0.94 33.82
C LEU A 339 0.00 -1.59 35.18
N GLY A 340 0.55 -0.83 36.13
CA GLY A 340 0.81 -1.33 37.49
C GLY A 340 -0.46 -1.42 38.33
N THR A 341 -1.40 -0.49 38.11
CA THR A 341 -2.69 -0.43 38.83
C THR A 341 -3.88 -0.92 38.01
N GLY A 342 -3.76 -0.95 36.68
CA GLY A 342 -4.85 -1.20 35.74
C GLY A 342 -5.80 0.00 35.55
N HIS A 343 -5.50 1.16 36.14
CA HIS A 343 -6.35 2.35 36.04
C HIS A 343 -6.27 2.98 34.65
N VAL A 344 -7.43 3.26 34.04
CA VAL A 344 -7.56 3.94 32.75
C VAL A 344 -8.24 5.30 32.96
N GLN A 345 -7.64 6.37 32.44
CA GLN A 345 -8.15 7.73 32.49
C GLN A 345 -8.41 8.25 31.07
N THR A 346 -9.59 8.80 30.82
CA THR A 346 -9.90 9.51 29.57
C THR A 346 -9.44 10.97 29.67
N LEU A 347 -8.63 11.43 28.70
CA LEU A 347 -8.18 12.82 28.59
C LEU A 347 -9.07 13.63 27.64
N MET A 348 -9.55 13.01 26.58
CA MET A 348 -10.44 13.61 25.58
C MET A 348 -11.38 12.54 25.05
N ASP A 349 -12.67 12.87 24.95
CA ASP A 349 -13.71 12.01 24.40
C ASP A 349 -14.37 12.70 23.20
N LEU A 350 -14.50 11.98 22.08
CA LEU A 350 -14.96 12.48 20.78
C LEU A 350 -15.97 11.49 20.16
N PRO A 351 -17.23 11.49 20.60
CA PRO A 351 -18.24 10.53 20.12
C PRO A 351 -18.52 10.65 18.61
N ASP A 352 -18.41 11.86 18.05
CA ASP A 352 -18.64 12.12 16.62
C ASP A 352 -17.34 12.41 15.85
N GLY A 353 -16.20 12.40 16.55
CA GLY A 353 -14.91 12.84 16.05
C GLY A 353 -13.85 11.75 16.04
N VAL A 354 -12.64 12.14 15.61
CA VAL A 354 -11.42 11.33 15.65
C VAL A 354 -10.29 12.17 16.22
N VAL A 355 -9.57 11.60 17.19
CA VAL A 355 -8.25 12.06 17.63
C VAL A 355 -7.20 11.08 17.15
N ARG A 356 -6.05 11.58 16.70
CA ARG A 356 -4.94 10.76 16.21
C ARG A 356 -3.59 11.39 16.49
N ASP A 357 -2.54 10.59 16.29
CA ASP A 357 -1.14 10.99 16.31
C ASP A 357 -0.70 11.72 17.60
N PRO A 358 -1.05 11.25 18.82
CA PRO A 358 -0.60 11.88 20.05
C PRO A 358 0.93 11.88 20.14
N ARG A 359 1.52 13.00 20.60
CA ARG A 359 2.96 13.10 20.89
C ARG A 359 3.20 13.77 22.23
N VAL A 360 3.77 13.03 23.18
CA VAL A 360 4.19 13.57 24.48
C VAL A 360 5.40 14.49 24.32
N HIS A 361 5.35 15.65 24.97
CA HIS A 361 6.44 16.62 25.05
C HIS A 361 7.63 16.08 25.86
N PHE A 362 8.83 16.64 25.68
CA PHE A 362 10.05 16.17 26.35
C PHE A 362 9.99 16.25 27.89
N ASP A 363 9.16 17.13 28.45
CA ASP A 363 8.96 17.23 29.91
C ASP A 363 8.01 16.15 30.47
N GLY A 364 7.24 15.48 29.61
CA GLY A 364 6.23 14.49 30.02
C GLY A 364 4.94 15.08 30.60
N GLN A 365 4.71 16.39 30.48
CA GLN A 365 3.57 17.09 31.10
C GLN A 365 2.50 17.54 30.10
N ARG A 366 2.85 17.56 28.80
CA ARG A 366 1.98 18.02 27.71
C ARG A 366 2.06 17.06 26.54
N LEU A 367 1.04 17.05 25.70
CA LEU A 367 1.05 16.30 24.45
C LEU A 367 0.32 17.05 23.34
N LEU A 368 0.78 16.86 22.10
CA LEU A 368 0.07 17.29 20.89
C LEU A 368 -0.81 16.17 20.39
N CYS A 369 -1.88 16.49 19.67
CA CYS A 369 -2.66 15.56 18.87
C CYS A 369 -3.30 16.27 17.68
N ALA A 370 -3.70 15.49 16.67
CA ALA A 370 -4.54 15.98 15.58
C ALA A 370 -5.99 15.58 15.87
N VAL A 371 -6.91 16.54 15.80
CA VAL A 371 -8.32 16.36 16.17
C VAL A 371 -9.21 16.83 15.05
N ARG A 372 -10.17 15.98 14.69
CA ARG A 372 -11.33 16.30 13.87
C ARG A 372 -12.57 16.01 14.70
N ARG A 373 -13.42 17.01 14.96
CA ARG A 373 -14.54 16.84 15.89
C ARG A 373 -15.79 16.25 15.24
N HIS A 374 -15.92 16.37 13.93
CA HIS A 374 -17.09 15.91 13.17
C HIS A 374 -16.71 15.54 11.72
N ARG A 375 -17.57 14.77 11.06
CA ARG A 375 -17.46 14.43 9.62
C ARG A 375 -17.39 15.63 8.68
N ASP A 376 -17.88 16.80 9.10
CA ASP A 376 -17.90 18.01 8.26
C ASP A 376 -16.77 19.00 8.60
N GLU A 377 -15.83 18.61 9.48
CA GLU A 377 -14.61 19.36 9.80
C GLU A 377 -13.36 18.67 9.25
N ASP A 378 -12.26 19.42 9.10
CA ASP A 378 -10.93 18.88 8.79
C ASP A 378 -10.07 18.75 10.08
N TYR A 379 -8.94 18.04 10.00
CA TYR A 379 -8.05 17.87 11.16
C TYR A 379 -7.32 19.16 11.52
N ASN A 380 -7.27 19.48 12.82
CA ASN A 380 -6.51 20.59 13.38
C ASN A 380 -5.57 20.11 14.48
N ILE A 381 -4.50 20.86 14.76
CA ILE A 381 -3.54 20.53 15.82
C ILE A 381 -4.01 21.11 17.15
N TRP A 382 -3.96 20.27 18.20
CA TRP A 382 -4.28 20.64 19.56
C TRP A 382 -3.16 20.24 20.51
N GLU A 383 -3.05 20.97 21.62
CA GLU A 383 -2.18 20.64 22.76
C GLU A 383 -3.05 20.45 24.01
N ILE A 384 -2.72 19.47 24.85
CA ILE A 384 -3.38 19.22 26.14
C ILE A 384 -2.33 18.80 27.18
N HIS A 385 -2.58 19.09 28.45
CA HIS A 385 -1.76 18.57 29.54
C HIS A 385 -2.05 17.09 29.78
N THR A 386 -1.05 16.36 30.29
CA THR A 386 -1.18 14.93 30.60
C THR A 386 -2.09 14.65 31.79
N ASP A 387 -2.51 15.68 32.54
CA ASP A 387 -3.54 15.58 33.58
C ASP A 387 -4.97 15.80 33.05
N GLY A 388 -5.12 16.11 31.75
CA GLY A 388 -6.40 16.40 31.09
C GLY A 388 -6.79 17.88 31.06
N THR A 389 -5.98 18.78 31.62
CA THR A 389 -6.23 20.23 31.61
C THR A 389 -5.56 20.93 30.42
N GLY A 390 -5.80 22.25 30.27
CA GLY A 390 -5.03 23.08 29.34
C GLY A 390 -5.23 22.80 27.85
N LEU A 391 -6.39 22.23 27.47
CA LEU A 391 -6.72 21.97 26.07
C LEU A 391 -6.70 23.26 25.23
N ARG A 392 -5.91 23.28 24.16
CA ARG A 392 -5.70 24.44 23.30
C ARG A 392 -5.61 24.04 21.83
N GLN A 393 -6.41 24.70 20.98
CA GLN A 393 -6.31 24.57 19.52
C GLN A 393 -5.19 25.48 18.98
N LEU A 394 -4.33 24.95 18.12
CA LEU A 394 -3.17 25.66 17.54
C LEU A 394 -3.35 26.01 16.07
N THR A 395 -4.17 25.27 15.34
CA THR A 395 -4.47 25.54 13.92
C THR A 395 -5.98 25.56 13.67
N SER A 396 -6.42 26.34 12.68
CA SER A 396 -7.86 26.54 12.40
C SER A 396 -8.19 26.89 10.95
N ALA A 397 -7.29 26.60 10.00
CA ALA A 397 -7.49 26.96 8.60
C ALA A 397 -8.62 26.14 7.94
N ALA A 398 -9.56 26.83 7.29
CA ALA A 398 -10.67 26.17 6.60
C ALA A 398 -10.22 25.36 5.36
N GLY A 399 -10.79 24.18 5.17
CA GLY A 399 -10.51 23.31 4.01
C GLY A 399 -9.08 22.76 3.99
N VAL A 400 -8.45 22.66 5.16
CA VAL A 400 -7.08 22.22 5.41
C VAL A 400 -7.10 21.21 6.54
N SER A 401 -6.43 20.09 6.33
CA SER A 401 -6.10 19.13 7.39
C SER A 401 -4.63 19.29 7.78
N ASP A 402 -4.41 19.52 9.07
CA ASP A 402 -3.12 19.49 9.75
C ASP A 402 -3.05 18.25 10.66
N PHE A 403 -2.00 17.45 10.54
CA PHE A 403 -1.89 16.14 11.20
C PHE A 403 -0.43 15.72 11.43
N ASP A 404 -0.19 14.58 12.10
CA ASP A 404 1.16 14.11 12.49
C ASP A 404 2.03 15.17 13.23
N PRO A 405 1.52 15.89 14.25
CA PRO A 405 2.30 16.93 14.93
C PRO A 405 3.41 16.32 15.78
N PHE A 406 4.53 17.04 15.96
CA PHE A 406 5.57 16.70 16.96
C PHE A 406 6.38 17.94 17.37
N TYR A 407 6.97 17.87 18.56
CA TYR A 407 7.79 18.94 19.11
C TYR A 407 9.23 18.89 18.61
N LEU A 408 9.79 20.07 18.36
CA LEU A 408 11.21 20.31 18.18
C LEU A 408 11.89 20.65 19.52
N PRO A 409 13.21 20.45 19.65
CA PRO A 409 13.94 20.72 20.90
C PRO A 409 13.94 22.20 21.31
N ASP A 410 13.61 23.11 20.40
CA ASP A 410 13.43 24.55 20.63
C ASP A 410 11.95 24.95 20.84
N GLU A 411 11.10 23.99 21.22
CA GLU A 411 9.66 24.14 21.49
C GLU A 411 8.78 24.39 20.25
N ARG A 412 9.36 24.68 19.08
CA ARG A 412 8.59 24.78 17.82
C ARG A 412 7.89 23.47 17.52
N ILE A 413 6.84 23.54 16.70
CA ILE A 413 6.01 22.38 16.37
C ILE A 413 6.08 22.15 14.86
N VAL A 414 6.33 20.91 14.46
CA VAL A 414 6.27 20.47 13.06
C VAL A 414 5.10 19.53 12.88
N PHE A 415 4.44 19.60 11.73
CA PHE A 415 3.28 18.78 11.38
C PHE A 415 3.19 18.61 9.86
N SER A 416 2.43 17.63 9.42
CA SER A 416 2.08 17.41 8.01
C SER A 416 0.80 18.17 7.68
N SER A 417 0.73 18.76 6.48
CA SER A 417 -0.40 19.61 6.14
C SER A 417 -0.70 19.70 4.65
N THR A 418 -2.00 19.86 4.36
CA THR A 418 -2.58 20.10 3.03
C THR A 418 -2.71 21.60 2.68
N ARG A 419 -2.06 22.48 3.46
CA ARG A 419 -2.05 23.95 3.27
C ARG A 419 -1.57 24.40 1.89
N GLU A 420 -0.75 23.60 1.23
CA GLU A 420 -0.43 23.74 -0.20
C GLU A 420 -1.42 22.88 -1.00
N PRO A 421 -2.41 23.48 -1.69
CA PRO A 421 -3.45 22.72 -2.37
C PRO A 421 -2.88 21.96 -3.58
N LYS A 422 -2.74 20.64 -3.46
CA LYS A 422 -2.26 19.76 -4.53
C LYS A 422 -2.78 18.34 -4.34
N TYR A 423 -2.60 17.53 -5.37
CA TYR A 423 -3.05 16.15 -5.42
C TYR A 423 -1.90 15.20 -5.78
N ASN A 424 -1.99 13.96 -5.33
CA ASN A 424 -1.06 12.92 -5.75
C ASN A 424 -1.19 12.67 -7.26
N GLN A 425 -0.07 12.52 -7.96
CA GLN A 425 -0.12 12.47 -9.42
C GLN A 425 -0.90 11.25 -9.95
N CYS A 426 -0.87 10.12 -9.24
CA CYS A 426 -1.56 8.88 -9.57
C CYS A 426 -3.05 8.83 -9.16
N SER A 427 -3.54 9.72 -8.29
CA SER A 427 -4.94 9.75 -7.83
C SER A 427 -5.49 11.18 -7.74
N ARG A 428 -6.60 11.33 -7.01
CA ARG A 428 -7.20 12.62 -6.67
C ARG A 428 -7.00 12.95 -5.19
N ASP A 429 -6.28 12.11 -4.46
CA ASP A 429 -6.11 12.29 -3.03
C ASP A 429 -5.17 13.45 -2.79
N HIS A 430 -5.38 14.16 -1.69
CA HIS A 430 -4.63 15.37 -1.39
C HIS A 430 -3.16 15.04 -1.10
N GLY A 431 -2.26 15.88 -1.61
CA GLY A 431 -0.87 15.91 -1.23
C GLY A 431 -0.68 16.67 0.08
N ALA A 432 0.26 16.26 0.93
CA ALA A 432 0.63 16.97 2.16
C ALA A 432 2.14 17.15 2.25
N ASN A 433 2.61 18.23 2.87
CA ASN A 433 4.03 18.48 3.13
C ASN A 433 4.26 18.86 4.59
N LEU A 434 5.52 18.94 5.02
CA LEU A 434 5.88 19.35 6.37
C LEU A 434 5.81 20.87 6.52
N PHE A 435 5.17 21.33 7.59
CA PHE A 435 5.06 22.72 8.04
C PHE A 435 5.60 22.85 9.46
N CYS A 436 6.12 24.03 9.78
CA CYS A 436 6.60 24.38 11.11
C CYS A 436 5.83 25.61 11.63
N MET A 437 5.61 25.67 12.94
CA MET A 437 5.02 26.82 13.63
C MET A 437 5.72 27.10 14.96
N ASP A 438 5.49 28.29 15.48
CA ASP A 438 5.90 28.68 16.83
C ASP A 438 5.08 27.90 17.89
N PRO A 439 5.56 27.80 19.15
CA PRO A 439 4.88 27.03 20.19
C PRO A 439 3.45 27.47 20.50
N ASP A 440 3.07 28.68 20.07
CA ASP A 440 1.74 29.25 20.26
C ASP A 440 0.82 29.17 19.04
N GLY A 441 1.25 28.50 17.97
CA GLY A 441 0.49 28.38 16.72
C GLY A 441 0.72 29.52 15.73
N ALA A 442 1.57 30.49 16.05
CA ALA A 442 1.94 31.54 15.12
C ALA A 442 2.90 31.03 14.02
N ASN A 443 3.01 31.81 12.95
CA ASN A 443 4.09 31.75 11.98
C ASN A 443 4.20 30.38 11.27
N ILE A 444 3.06 29.79 10.94
CA ILE A 444 2.97 28.54 10.18
C ILE A 444 3.61 28.73 8.81
N HIS A 445 4.64 27.95 8.47
CA HIS A 445 5.33 28.02 7.18
C HIS A 445 5.81 26.64 6.70
N GLN A 446 5.92 26.49 5.38
CA GLN A 446 6.32 25.23 4.75
C GLN A 446 7.84 24.99 4.89
N ILE A 447 8.23 23.77 5.29
CA ILE A 447 9.64 23.35 5.42
C ILE A 447 10.04 22.22 4.48
N SER A 448 9.10 21.48 3.88
CA SER A 448 9.40 20.56 2.78
C SER A 448 8.63 20.93 1.51
N LYS A 449 9.29 20.81 0.34
CA LYS A 449 8.68 21.09 -0.98
C LYS A 449 8.71 19.84 -1.86
N ASN A 450 7.87 18.86 -1.55
CA ASN A 450 7.64 17.69 -2.39
C ASN A 450 6.41 17.93 -3.29
N ASN A 451 6.40 17.44 -4.53
CA ASN A 451 5.22 17.53 -5.40
C ASN A 451 4.11 16.51 -5.05
N LEU A 452 4.39 15.59 -4.12
CA LEU A 452 3.47 14.54 -3.62
C LEU A 452 3.17 14.70 -2.11
N PHE A 453 3.58 13.70 -1.32
CA PHE A 453 3.18 13.52 0.08
C PHE A 453 4.42 13.28 0.97
N ASP A 454 4.55 14.08 2.02
CA ASP A 454 5.52 13.93 3.11
C ASP A 454 4.75 13.86 4.44
N ASN A 455 4.97 12.83 5.26
CA ASN A 455 4.22 12.64 6.51
C ASN A 455 4.96 11.87 7.61
N GLN A 456 4.28 11.64 8.74
CA GLN A 456 4.74 10.81 9.87
C GLN A 456 6.14 11.20 10.39
N GLY A 457 6.38 12.50 10.50
CA GLY A 457 7.64 13.05 10.98
C GLY A 457 7.95 12.74 12.45
N VAL A 458 9.23 12.67 12.79
CA VAL A 458 9.74 12.57 14.17
C VAL A 458 11.14 13.17 14.27
N VAL A 459 11.48 13.73 15.43
CA VAL A 459 12.84 14.22 15.70
C VAL A 459 13.81 13.07 16.01
N MET A 460 15.00 13.13 15.43
CA MET A 460 16.11 12.21 15.66
C MET A 460 16.97 12.67 16.84
N ALA A 461 17.79 11.77 17.38
CA ALA A 461 18.72 12.07 18.47
C ALA A 461 19.76 13.16 18.14
N ASP A 462 20.03 13.40 16.85
CA ASP A 462 20.92 14.45 16.36
C ASP A 462 20.21 15.79 16.04
N GLY A 463 18.89 15.87 16.30
CA GLY A 463 18.07 17.05 16.09
C GLY A 463 17.49 17.19 14.67
N ARG A 464 17.84 16.31 13.72
CA ARG A 464 17.19 16.27 12.40
C ARG A 464 15.78 15.66 12.51
N ILE A 465 14.96 15.88 11.49
CA ILE A 465 13.65 15.26 11.34
C ILE A 465 13.79 14.03 10.45
N LEU A 466 13.20 12.90 10.84
CA LEU A 466 13.00 11.68 10.05
C LEU A 466 11.52 11.63 9.62
N TYR A 467 11.21 11.32 8.35
CA TYR A 467 9.84 11.34 7.85
C TYR A 467 9.65 10.41 6.63
N ALA A 468 8.41 10.00 6.35
CA ALA A 468 8.06 9.22 5.17
C ALA A 468 7.75 10.14 3.99
N ARG A 469 8.13 9.72 2.76
CA ARG A 469 7.94 10.51 1.54
C ARG A 469 7.62 9.64 0.33
N TRP A 470 6.70 10.13 -0.49
CA TRP A 470 6.38 9.60 -1.83
C TRP A 470 7.21 10.29 -2.91
N GLU A 471 7.63 9.54 -3.93
CA GLU A 471 8.48 10.04 -5.03
C GLU A 471 8.10 9.40 -6.38
N TYR A 472 7.81 10.21 -7.41
CA TYR A 472 7.41 9.76 -8.77
C TYR A 472 8.23 10.37 -9.93
N VAL A 473 9.35 11.06 -9.68
CA VAL A 473 10.17 11.62 -10.77
C VAL A 473 10.67 10.50 -11.69
N ASP A 474 10.11 10.48 -12.92
CA ASP A 474 10.34 9.49 -13.96
C ASP A 474 10.32 8.03 -13.47
N ARG A 475 9.48 7.66 -12.50
CA ARG A 475 9.34 6.31 -11.91
C ARG A 475 7.87 5.89 -11.73
N ASN A 476 7.60 4.60 -11.55
CA ASN A 476 6.23 4.10 -11.38
C ASN A 476 5.62 4.57 -10.05
N PHE A 477 4.29 4.51 -9.98
CA PHE A 477 3.57 4.78 -8.75
C PHE A 477 3.65 3.58 -7.80
N GLY A 478 3.91 3.79 -6.51
CA GLY A 478 3.78 2.77 -5.47
C GLY A 478 5.02 1.93 -5.12
N ASP A 479 6.15 2.08 -5.81
CA ASP A 479 7.40 1.33 -5.55
C ASP A 479 8.57 2.23 -5.07
N ALA A 480 8.24 3.42 -4.55
CA ALA A 480 9.22 4.44 -4.13
C ALA A 480 8.75 5.32 -2.94
N HIS A 481 8.21 4.69 -1.89
CA HIS A 481 7.75 5.40 -0.68
C HIS A 481 8.70 5.12 0.49
N GLY A 482 9.83 5.83 0.49
CA GLY A 482 10.93 5.63 1.43
C GLY A 482 10.93 6.61 2.60
N ILE A 483 11.99 6.52 3.41
CA ILE A 483 12.24 7.37 4.57
C ILE A 483 13.35 8.38 4.27
N TRP A 484 13.14 9.61 4.72
CA TRP A 484 13.98 10.77 4.44
C TRP A 484 14.29 11.55 5.71
N THR A 485 15.27 12.44 5.62
CA THR A 485 15.64 13.38 6.67
C THR A 485 15.67 14.81 6.17
N VAL A 486 15.40 15.76 7.06
CA VAL A 486 15.51 17.20 6.83
C VAL A 486 15.88 17.91 8.14
N ASN A 487 16.52 19.07 8.07
CA ASN A 487 16.73 19.90 9.26
C ASN A 487 15.40 20.56 9.70
N PRO A 488 15.28 21.00 10.97
CA PRO A 488 14.09 21.69 11.49
C PRO A 488 13.67 22.98 10.78
N ASP A 489 14.51 23.54 9.90
CA ASP A 489 14.21 24.73 9.10
C ASP A 489 13.88 24.40 7.63
N GLY A 490 13.90 23.12 7.26
CA GLY A 490 13.65 22.66 5.89
C GLY A 490 14.89 22.50 5.01
N THR A 491 16.10 22.72 5.55
CA THR A 491 17.36 22.55 4.80
C THR A 491 17.92 21.13 4.88
N ASN A 492 18.89 20.81 4.02
CA ASN A 492 19.67 19.57 4.02
C ASN A 492 18.81 18.31 3.90
N GLN A 493 17.86 18.35 2.99
CA GLN A 493 17.00 17.22 2.69
C GLN A 493 17.81 16.04 2.12
N ALA A 494 17.66 14.84 2.70
CA ALA A 494 18.44 13.67 2.29
C ALA A 494 17.71 12.35 2.53
N ILE A 495 17.96 11.36 1.67
CA ILE A 495 17.43 10.00 1.84
C ILE A 495 17.98 9.34 3.12
N TYR A 496 17.12 8.62 3.84
CA TYR A 496 17.48 7.72 4.92
C TYR A 496 17.48 6.25 4.47
N TRP A 497 16.38 5.79 3.86
CA TRP A 497 16.23 4.43 3.34
C TRP A 497 15.13 4.32 2.28
N GLY A 498 15.31 3.44 1.28
CA GLY A 498 14.21 2.85 0.51
C GLY A 498 13.88 3.47 -0.84
N ASN A 499 14.62 4.49 -1.31
CA ASN A 499 14.25 5.20 -2.54
C ASN A 499 14.46 4.37 -3.82
N ASN A 500 15.22 3.28 -3.80
CA ASN A 500 15.33 2.32 -4.92
C ASN A 500 14.79 0.94 -4.54
N THR A 501 13.92 0.86 -3.54
CA THR A 501 13.39 -0.41 -3.01
C THR A 501 11.98 -0.62 -3.55
N ALA A 502 11.81 -1.63 -4.42
CA ALA A 502 10.55 -1.86 -5.10
C ALA A 502 9.49 -2.51 -4.21
N SER A 503 9.90 -3.25 -3.17
CA SER A 503 9.02 -3.76 -2.13
C SER A 503 9.72 -3.70 -0.77
N PRO A 504 9.07 -3.23 0.32
CA PRO A 504 7.64 -2.90 0.44
C PRO A 504 7.21 -1.71 -0.42
N GLY A 505 5.93 -1.66 -0.81
CA GLY A 505 5.40 -0.55 -1.58
C GLY A 505 5.38 0.77 -0.79
N ALA A 506 5.29 0.68 0.55
CA ALA A 506 5.42 1.84 1.42
C ALA A 506 5.99 1.51 2.80
N VAL A 507 6.64 2.50 3.41
CA VAL A 507 7.14 2.45 4.79
C VAL A 507 6.41 3.48 5.65
N TYR A 508 5.86 3.02 6.76
CA TYR A 508 5.07 3.83 7.68
C TYR A 508 5.72 3.91 9.06
N TYR A 509 5.36 4.96 9.80
CA TYR A 509 5.72 5.21 11.19
C TYR A 509 7.22 5.05 11.49
N PRO A 510 8.11 5.75 10.77
CA PRO A 510 9.54 5.68 11.09
C PRO A 510 9.80 6.24 12.50
N ARG A 511 10.50 5.46 13.34
CA ARG A 511 10.90 5.85 14.69
C ARG A 511 12.38 5.56 14.92
N PRO A 512 13.21 6.54 15.31
CA PRO A 512 14.58 6.25 15.70
C PRO A 512 14.60 5.38 16.96
N ILE A 513 15.42 4.33 16.96
CA ILE A 513 15.59 3.46 18.12
C ILE A 513 16.60 4.11 19.08
N PRO A 514 16.22 4.39 20.35
CA PRO A 514 17.08 5.09 21.31
C PRO A 514 18.46 4.45 21.47
N GLY A 515 19.51 5.27 21.48
CA GLY A 515 20.90 4.81 21.66
C GLY A 515 21.53 4.14 20.43
N THR A 516 20.83 4.08 19.30
CA THR A 516 21.31 3.42 18.08
C THR A 516 21.25 4.34 16.85
N GLN A 517 21.67 3.83 15.69
CA GLN A 517 21.49 4.45 14.36
C GLN A 517 20.41 3.71 13.55
N GLN A 518 19.53 2.97 14.22
CA GLN A 518 18.49 2.15 13.63
C GLN A 518 17.13 2.84 13.70
N MET A 519 16.22 2.44 12.83
CA MET A 519 14.82 2.81 12.91
C MET A 519 13.92 1.58 13.07
N LEU A 520 12.86 1.76 13.84
CA LEU A 520 11.69 0.88 13.86
C LEU A 520 10.64 1.49 12.92
N CYS A 521 10.00 0.67 12.08
CA CYS A 521 8.99 1.12 11.14
C CYS A 521 8.00 -0.01 10.83
N VAL A 522 6.98 0.30 10.03
CA VAL A 522 6.04 -0.67 9.47
C VAL A 522 6.23 -0.75 7.96
N PHE A 523 6.54 -1.93 7.45
CA PHE A 523 6.53 -2.23 6.02
C PHE A 523 5.10 -2.55 5.58
N GLY A 524 4.60 -1.73 4.66
CA GLY A 524 3.22 -1.74 4.23
C GLY A 524 3.07 -1.76 2.72
N MET A 525 1.89 -1.32 2.28
CA MET A 525 1.39 -1.41 0.92
C MET A 525 0.89 -0.05 0.44
N HIS A 526 0.84 0.14 -0.88
CA HIS A 526 0.38 1.39 -1.49
C HIS A 526 -1.14 1.55 -1.41
N HIS A 527 -1.89 0.50 -1.73
CA HIS A 527 -3.35 0.49 -1.85
C HIS A 527 -4.00 -0.35 -0.73
N PHE A 528 -4.02 0.16 0.50
CA PHE A 528 -4.84 -0.42 1.59
C PHE A 528 -4.94 0.51 2.81
N ARG A 529 -4.41 0.11 3.97
CA ARG A 529 -4.33 0.86 5.24
C ARG A 529 -2.89 1.04 5.68
N LEU A 530 -2.67 1.97 6.62
CA LEU A 530 -1.38 2.25 7.26
C LEU A 530 -1.03 1.17 8.31
N TRP A 531 -0.96 -0.09 7.90
CA TRP A 531 -0.54 -1.21 8.74
C TRP A 531 0.28 -2.21 7.93
N GLY A 532 0.92 -3.17 8.57
CA GLY A 532 1.76 -4.14 7.85
C GLY A 532 2.66 -4.92 8.76
N ALA A 533 3.87 -5.25 8.30
CA ALA A 533 4.89 -5.95 9.09
C ALA A 533 5.72 -4.94 9.90
N LEU A 534 5.98 -5.23 11.18
CA LEU A 534 6.94 -4.44 11.95
C LEU A 534 8.37 -4.75 11.45
N ALA A 535 9.25 -3.76 11.36
CA ALA A 535 10.62 -3.95 10.87
C ALA A 535 11.63 -3.06 11.60
N ILE A 536 12.86 -3.58 11.79
CA ILE A 536 14.04 -2.81 12.20
C ILE A 536 14.96 -2.64 11.00
N VAL A 537 15.37 -1.40 10.73
CA VAL A 537 16.25 -1.04 9.61
C VAL A 537 17.48 -0.29 10.12
N ASP A 538 18.65 -0.69 9.64
CA ASP A 538 19.94 -0.07 9.95
C ASP A 538 20.60 0.51 8.70
N ARG A 539 20.61 1.84 8.61
CA ARG A 539 21.18 2.56 7.46
C ARG A 539 22.68 2.36 7.29
N GLN A 540 23.40 1.90 8.32
CA GLN A 540 24.85 1.66 8.22
C GLN A 540 25.13 0.49 7.27
N ARG A 541 24.19 -0.46 7.15
CA ARG A 541 24.32 -1.64 6.28
C ARG A 541 23.99 -1.32 4.81
N GLY A 542 23.19 -0.30 4.55
CA GLY A 542 22.88 0.20 3.21
C GLY A 542 21.68 1.15 3.22
N LEU A 543 21.34 1.68 2.04
CA LEU A 543 20.24 2.65 1.89
C LEU A 543 19.00 2.07 1.21
N ASP A 544 19.10 0.90 0.60
CA ASP A 544 18.04 0.31 -0.21
C ASP A 544 18.02 -1.22 -0.01
N GLY A 545 16.89 -1.84 -0.30
CA GLY A 545 16.74 -3.29 -0.37
C GLY A 545 16.76 -4.02 0.96
N ARG A 546 17.11 -5.31 0.89
CA ARG A 546 17.06 -6.28 1.99
C ARG A 546 18.19 -6.13 3.01
N ASP A 547 19.38 -5.73 2.57
CA ASP A 547 20.60 -5.69 3.40
C ASP A 547 20.48 -4.81 4.66
N PRO A 548 19.81 -3.64 4.61
CA PRO A 548 19.58 -2.80 5.78
C PRO A 548 18.55 -3.36 6.76
N VAL A 549 17.73 -4.33 6.35
CA VAL A 549 16.65 -4.86 7.20
C VAL A 549 17.22 -5.89 8.18
N ILE A 550 17.21 -5.53 9.45
CA ILE A 550 17.75 -6.34 10.54
C ILE A 550 16.79 -7.48 10.88
N ARG A 551 15.50 -7.15 11.04
CA ARG A 551 14.47 -8.07 11.51
C ARG A 551 13.08 -7.58 11.12
N THR A 552 12.15 -8.52 10.94
CA THR A 552 10.73 -8.23 10.79
C THR A 552 9.87 -9.07 11.74
N TRP A 553 8.63 -8.62 11.95
CA TRP A 553 7.55 -9.39 12.54
C TRP A 553 6.33 -9.36 11.60
N PRO A 554 5.83 -10.53 11.15
CA PRO A 554 6.44 -11.85 11.32
C PRO A 554 7.82 -11.97 10.61
N ALA A 555 8.61 -12.97 10.99
CA ALA A 555 10.02 -13.07 10.57
C ALA A 555 10.18 -13.32 9.05
N ASP A 556 9.23 -13.99 8.43
CA ASP A 556 9.19 -14.30 6.99
C ASP A 556 8.80 -13.10 6.11
N ALA A 557 8.21 -12.04 6.69
CA ALA A 557 7.91 -10.81 5.96
C ALA A 557 9.15 -10.18 5.32
N VAL A 558 10.33 -10.47 5.86
CA VAL A 558 11.62 -10.01 5.33
C VAL A 558 11.92 -10.53 3.92
N GLU A 559 11.39 -11.70 3.55
CA GLU A 559 11.58 -12.32 2.23
C GLU A 559 10.82 -11.58 1.11
N ARG A 560 9.90 -10.68 1.48
CA ARG A 560 9.19 -9.82 0.52
C ARG A 560 9.98 -8.55 0.18
N VAL A 561 11.03 -8.23 0.94
CA VAL A 561 11.83 -7.02 0.71
C VAL A 561 12.77 -7.24 -0.48
N ARG A 562 12.61 -6.46 -1.54
CA ARG A 562 13.43 -6.59 -2.75
C ARG A 562 13.67 -5.27 -3.46
N THR A 563 14.80 -5.20 -4.15
CA THR A 563 15.07 -4.22 -5.20
C THR A 563 14.69 -4.84 -6.54
N GLY A 564 13.87 -4.15 -7.32
CA GLY A 564 13.45 -4.61 -8.65
C GLY A 564 12.50 -5.81 -8.67
N GLY A 565 12.28 -6.33 -9.89
CA GLY A 565 11.32 -7.40 -10.18
C GLY A 565 9.97 -6.87 -10.64
N ASP A 566 8.97 -7.76 -10.69
CA ASP A 566 7.61 -7.38 -11.07
C ASP A 566 7.02 -6.37 -10.09
N PHE A 567 6.26 -5.43 -10.65
CA PHE A 567 5.58 -4.39 -9.90
C PHE A 567 4.62 -4.99 -8.87
N ASP A 568 4.88 -4.73 -7.59
CA ASP A 568 4.16 -5.31 -6.46
C ASP A 568 4.15 -4.35 -5.26
N CYS A 569 3.45 -3.23 -5.43
CA CYS A 569 3.29 -2.23 -4.39
C CYS A 569 2.40 -2.70 -3.22
N ASP A 570 1.71 -3.84 -3.36
CA ASP A 570 0.72 -4.35 -2.39
C ASP A 570 1.09 -5.71 -1.79
N GLY A 571 2.33 -6.16 -2.00
CA GLY A 571 2.82 -7.46 -1.53
C GLY A 571 2.70 -7.67 -0.02
N PHE A 572 2.51 -6.63 0.79
CA PHE A 572 2.33 -6.73 2.24
C PHE A 572 0.87 -6.89 2.70
N VAL A 573 -0.12 -6.88 1.79
CA VAL A 573 -1.56 -7.06 2.12
C VAL A 573 -1.82 -8.42 2.78
N SER A 574 -1.10 -9.48 2.40
CA SER A 574 -1.30 -10.84 2.94
C SER A 574 -0.56 -11.14 4.25
N ILE A 575 0.24 -10.20 4.79
CA ILE A 575 0.97 -10.42 6.05
C ILE A 575 0.01 -10.46 7.25
N TYR A 576 0.13 -11.46 8.12
CA TYR A 576 -0.56 -11.50 9.41
C TYR A 576 0.38 -11.95 10.53
N PRO A 577 0.21 -11.44 11.76
CA PRO A 577 -0.70 -10.35 12.15
C PRO A 577 -0.27 -9.00 11.54
N LYS A 578 -1.17 -8.00 11.60
CA LYS A 578 -0.89 -6.61 11.19
C LYS A 578 -0.42 -5.77 12.37
N TYR A 579 0.55 -4.89 12.13
CA TYR A 579 1.13 -3.96 13.09
C TYR A 579 0.95 -2.51 12.62
N GLU A 580 0.79 -1.58 13.58
CA GLU A 580 0.61 -0.14 13.37
C GLU A 580 1.18 0.65 14.56
N CYS A 581 1.48 1.94 14.36
CA CYS A 581 1.93 2.90 15.38
C CYS A 581 3.00 2.36 16.37
N PRO A 582 4.14 1.83 15.88
CA PRO A 582 5.21 1.39 16.76
C PRO A 582 5.84 2.54 17.55
N TRP A 583 6.30 2.23 18.76
CA TRP A 583 7.02 3.12 19.64
C TRP A 583 8.18 2.41 20.33
N PRO A 584 9.45 2.76 20.05
CA PRO A 584 10.58 2.12 20.69
C PRO A 584 10.78 2.60 22.13
N LEU A 585 10.90 1.65 23.07
CA LEU A 585 11.22 1.91 24.48
C LEU A 585 12.74 1.81 24.72
N SER A 586 13.39 0.87 24.03
CA SER A 586 14.85 0.68 23.94
C SER A 586 15.21 0.04 22.58
N ASP A 587 16.44 -0.42 22.44
CA ASP A 587 16.91 -1.27 21.33
C ASP A 587 16.35 -2.70 21.35
N LYS A 588 15.67 -3.09 22.43
CA LYS A 588 15.16 -4.45 22.66
C LYS A 588 13.65 -4.54 22.82
N TYR A 589 13.00 -3.49 23.31
CA TYR A 589 11.57 -3.48 23.67
C TYR A 589 10.82 -2.35 22.97
N PHE A 590 9.62 -2.64 22.47
CA PHE A 590 8.79 -1.73 21.70
C PHE A 590 7.31 -1.87 22.08
N LEU A 591 6.56 -0.76 22.03
CA LEU A 591 5.09 -0.80 22.02
C LEU A 591 4.60 -0.74 20.58
N CYS A 592 3.43 -1.32 20.29
CA CYS A 592 2.72 -1.10 19.02
C CYS A 592 1.23 -1.39 19.16
N ALA A 593 0.45 -0.90 18.20
CA ALA A 593 -0.87 -1.45 17.93
C ALA A 593 -0.72 -2.70 17.06
N ARG A 594 -1.40 -3.79 17.42
CA ARG A 594 -1.36 -5.05 16.67
C ARG A 594 -2.72 -5.71 16.68
N MET A 595 -3.06 -6.35 15.56
CA MET A 595 -4.27 -7.17 15.43
C MET A 595 -4.30 -8.27 16.50
N THR A 596 -5.39 -8.41 17.26
CA THR A 596 -5.42 -9.32 18.42
C THR A 596 -5.54 -10.79 18.06
N MET A 597 -5.87 -11.11 16.80
CA MET A 597 -6.14 -12.47 16.29
C MET A 597 -7.29 -13.20 17.01
N ARG A 598 -8.04 -12.54 17.93
CA ARG A 598 -9.27 -13.07 18.55
C ARG A 598 -10.41 -13.24 17.54
N ALA A 599 -10.30 -12.60 16.39
CA ALA A 599 -11.07 -12.93 15.21
C ALA A 599 -10.44 -14.12 14.51
N GLY A 600 -11.06 -15.28 14.65
CA GLY A 600 -10.47 -16.61 14.45
C GLY A 600 -10.00 -17.02 13.05
N GLN A 601 -9.76 -16.12 12.08
CA GLN A 601 -9.10 -16.45 10.81
C GLN A 601 -8.39 -15.24 10.19
N PRO A 602 -7.30 -15.42 9.42
CA PRO A 602 -6.73 -14.35 8.59
C PRO A 602 -7.78 -13.87 7.58
N PRO A 603 -8.10 -12.55 7.51
CA PRO A 603 -9.05 -12.05 6.53
C PRO A 603 -8.60 -12.40 5.11
N GLY A 604 -9.50 -13.03 4.35
CA GLY A 604 -9.38 -13.12 2.91
C GLY A 604 -9.45 -11.72 2.28
N PRO A 605 -9.00 -11.53 1.03
CA PRO A 605 -8.87 -10.22 0.38
C PRO A 605 -10.20 -9.45 0.14
N GLY A 606 -11.31 -9.87 0.74
CA GLY A 606 -12.61 -9.19 0.67
C GLY A 606 -13.33 -8.97 2.01
N ASP A 607 -12.78 -9.37 3.16
CA ASP A 607 -13.48 -9.27 4.46
C ASP A 607 -12.99 -8.09 5.31
N ALA A 608 -13.75 -6.99 5.27
CA ALA A 608 -13.68 -5.90 6.25
C ALA A 608 -14.59 -6.15 7.48
N GLN A 609 -15.14 -7.36 7.65
CA GLN A 609 -16.08 -7.68 8.73
C GLN A 609 -15.56 -8.69 9.76
N PHE A 610 -14.46 -9.40 9.49
CA PHE A 610 -13.81 -10.28 10.46
C PHE A 610 -12.41 -9.75 10.84
N GLY A 611 -12.29 -9.17 12.03
CA GLY A 611 -11.01 -9.12 12.77
C GLY A 611 -10.15 -7.87 12.76
N GLU A 612 -10.76 -6.69 12.74
CA GLU A 612 -10.03 -5.42 12.86
C GLU A 612 -9.73 -5.00 14.31
N GLU A 613 -9.98 -5.87 15.30
CA GLU A 613 -9.68 -5.56 16.71
C GLU A 613 -8.17 -5.37 16.88
N MET A 614 -7.77 -4.14 17.24
CA MET A 614 -6.39 -3.76 17.51
C MET A 614 -6.18 -3.59 19.01
N GLY A 615 -5.12 -4.18 19.54
CA GLY A 615 -4.70 -4.03 20.94
C GLY A 615 -3.33 -3.38 21.05
N ILE A 616 -2.99 -2.93 22.26
CA ILE A 616 -1.65 -2.44 22.61
C ILE A 616 -0.80 -3.65 22.99
N TYR A 617 0.34 -3.83 22.31
CA TYR A 617 1.28 -4.93 22.56
C TYR A 617 2.64 -4.42 23.02
N LEU A 618 3.29 -5.19 23.89
CA LEU A 618 4.73 -5.14 24.14
C LEU A 618 5.39 -6.20 23.25
N VAL A 619 6.30 -5.76 22.38
CA VAL A 619 7.07 -6.63 21.47
C VAL A 619 8.55 -6.51 21.81
N ASP A 620 9.30 -7.60 21.73
CA ASP A 620 10.75 -7.59 21.89
C ASP A 620 11.54 -8.36 20.82
N VAL A 621 12.85 -8.14 20.84
CA VAL A 621 13.81 -8.80 19.95
C VAL A 621 14.07 -10.27 20.30
N PHE A 622 13.65 -10.74 21.47
CA PHE A 622 13.82 -12.13 21.91
C PHE A 622 12.74 -13.04 21.32
N GLY A 623 11.57 -12.48 21.00
CA GLY A 623 10.45 -13.16 20.38
C GLY A 623 9.17 -13.18 21.21
N ASN A 624 9.07 -12.33 22.25
CA ASN A 624 7.82 -12.15 23.00
C ASN A 624 6.92 -11.10 22.33
N GLU A 625 5.61 -11.37 22.30
CA GLU A 625 4.56 -10.43 21.91
C GLU A 625 3.41 -10.51 22.93
N LEU A 626 3.37 -9.60 23.89
CA LEU A 626 2.37 -9.60 24.97
C LEU A 626 1.29 -8.55 24.73
N LEU A 627 0.02 -8.98 24.70
CA LEU A 627 -1.14 -8.07 24.73
C LEU A 627 -1.22 -7.37 26.09
N LEU A 628 -0.98 -6.06 26.13
CA LEU A 628 -1.05 -5.25 27.34
C LEU A 628 -2.49 -4.83 27.65
N HIS A 629 -3.18 -4.27 26.65
CA HIS A 629 -4.51 -3.70 26.79
C HIS A 629 -5.30 -3.78 25.48
N VAL A 630 -6.62 -3.95 25.59
CA VAL A 630 -7.57 -3.93 24.48
C VAL A 630 -8.87 -3.28 24.96
N GLU A 631 -9.44 -2.45 24.10
CA GLU A 631 -10.72 -1.77 24.29
C GLU A 631 -11.38 -1.57 22.92
N GLU A 632 -12.71 -1.72 22.85
CA GLU A 632 -13.49 -1.43 21.65
C GLU A 632 -13.54 0.08 21.35
N PRO A 633 -13.59 0.50 20.06
CA PRO A 633 -13.47 -0.32 18.85
C PRO A 633 -12.04 -0.69 18.42
N GLY A 634 -11.02 -0.29 19.19
CA GLY A 634 -9.62 -0.67 18.99
C GLY A 634 -8.64 0.34 19.59
N CYS A 635 -7.43 -0.11 19.96
CA CYS A 635 -6.40 0.72 20.59
C CYS A 635 -5.19 0.99 19.68
N TYR A 636 -4.73 2.25 19.64
CA TYR A 636 -3.71 2.77 18.73
C TYR A 636 -2.74 3.74 19.43
N ASP A 637 -1.66 4.10 18.73
CA ASP A 637 -0.69 5.14 19.14
C ASP A 637 -0.14 5.03 20.59
N PRO A 638 0.31 3.84 21.05
CA PRO A 638 0.82 3.71 22.41
C PRO A 638 2.15 4.45 22.60
N GLN A 639 2.22 5.34 23.59
CA GLN A 639 3.45 6.07 23.96
C GLN A 639 3.58 6.21 25.49
N PRO A 640 4.75 6.00 26.10
CA PRO A 640 4.95 6.26 27.52
C PRO A 640 4.92 7.78 27.84
N VAL A 641 4.15 8.15 28.86
CA VAL A 641 4.11 9.51 29.41
C VAL A 641 5.19 9.67 30.47
N ARG A 642 6.35 10.16 30.04
CA ARG A 642 7.51 10.40 30.91
C ARG A 642 8.37 11.51 30.35
N ARG A 643 9.24 12.06 31.20
CA ARG A 643 10.33 12.94 30.76
C ARG A 643 11.26 12.19 29.81
N GLN A 644 11.61 12.82 28.69
CA GLN A 644 12.48 12.26 27.65
C GLN A 644 13.72 13.15 27.45
N PRO A 645 14.86 12.59 27.01
CA PRO A 645 16.01 13.38 26.60
C PRO A 645 15.64 14.33 25.47
N ARG A 646 16.00 15.61 25.61
CA ARG A 646 15.82 16.62 24.57
C ARG A 646 17.00 16.56 23.59
N PRO A 647 16.77 16.35 22.28
CA PRO A 647 17.83 16.40 21.28
C PRO A 647 18.50 17.78 21.19
N PRO A 648 19.69 17.89 20.57
CA PRO A 648 20.31 19.19 20.28
C PRO A 648 19.46 20.04 19.35
N VAL A 649 19.44 21.36 19.58
CA VAL A 649 18.82 22.32 18.65
C VAL A 649 19.76 22.55 17.45
N ILE A 650 19.26 22.35 16.23
CA ILE A 650 19.97 22.69 15.00
C ILE A 650 19.67 24.15 14.64
N PRO A 651 20.68 25.04 14.56
CA PRO A 651 20.46 26.43 14.14
C PRO A 651 19.94 26.53 12.70
N PRO A 652 19.06 27.50 12.40
CA PRO A 652 18.57 27.71 11.04
C PRO A 652 19.69 28.11 10.07
N ARG A 653 19.61 27.61 8.84
CA ARG A 653 20.54 27.78 7.71
C ARG A 653 19.86 28.31 6.46
N ARG A 654 18.60 28.74 6.58
CA ARG A 654 17.86 29.47 5.54
C ARG A 654 17.66 30.92 5.92
N ASP A 655 17.35 31.74 4.92
CA ASP A 655 16.68 33.01 5.10
C ASP A 655 15.21 32.92 4.61
N PHE A 656 14.37 33.85 5.05
CA PHE A 656 12.95 33.93 4.64
C PHE A 656 12.75 34.95 3.52
N ASN A 657 13.79 35.24 2.73
CA ASN A 657 13.74 36.29 1.68
C ASN A 657 13.12 35.81 0.36
N SER A 658 12.78 34.51 0.23
CA SER A 658 12.27 33.90 -1.01
C SER A 658 13.22 34.11 -2.22
N GLY A 659 14.52 34.02 -1.98
CA GLY A 659 15.60 34.14 -2.96
C GLY A 659 16.03 32.79 -3.55
N GLU A 660 17.30 32.69 -3.93
CA GLU A 660 17.89 31.49 -4.52
C GLU A 660 18.58 30.63 -3.45
N GLY A 661 18.59 29.31 -3.68
CA GLY A 661 19.51 28.38 -3.01
C GLY A 661 20.64 27.96 -3.95
N LEU A 662 21.69 27.36 -3.39
CA LEU A 662 22.88 26.93 -4.11
C LEU A 662 23.00 25.41 -4.09
N PHE A 663 23.20 24.81 -5.26
CA PHE A 663 23.63 23.42 -5.40
C PHE A 663 25.10 23.36 -5.77
N TYR A 664 25.82 22.41 -5.17
CA TYR A 664 27.18 22.06 -5.54
C TYR A 664 27.32 20.55 -5.69
N VAL A 665 27.91 20.13 -6.81
CA VAL A 665 28.28 18.74 -7.10
C VAL A 665 29.80 18.67 -7.20
N ALA A 666 30.43 17.81 -6.39
CA ALA A 666 31.89 17.70 -6.37
C ALA A 666 32.44 17.04 -7.65
N ASP A 667 31.85 15.92 -8.07
CA ASP A 667 32.23 15.22 -9.30
C ASP A 667 31.05 14.42 -9.86
N VAL A 668 30.48 14.89 -10.97
CA VAL A 668 29.35 14.22 -11.63
C VAL A 668 29.65 12.78 -12.09
N TYR A 669 30.92 12.41 -12.22
CA TYR A 669 31.34 11.06 -12.63
C TYR A 669 31.33 10.04 -11.50
N ARG A 670 31.16 10.47 -10.25
CA ARG A 670 31.02 9.59 -9.09
C ARG A 670 29.56 9.19 -8.92
N GLY A 671 29.21 7.97 -9.30
CA GLY A 671 27.83 7.51 -9.24
C GLY A 671 27.72 6.02 -9.46
N THR A 672 26.76 5.37 -8.80
CA THR A 672 26.51 3.93 -8.93
C THR A 672 26.12 3.52 -10.36
N HIS A 673 25.55 4.44 -11.14
CA HIS A 673 25.02 4.21 -12.50
C HIS A 673 25.76 5.02 -13.58
N MET A 674 27.01 5.40 -13.31
CA MET A 674 27.88 6.17 -14.23
C MET A 674 28.91 5.29 -14.97
N ALA A 675 28.83 3.96 -14.81
CA ALA A 675 29.72 3.04 -15.50
C ALA A 675 29.65 3.22 -17.03
N GLY A 676 30.80 3.34 -17.69
CA GLY A 676 30.90 3.54 -19.14
C GLY A 676 30.85 5.01 -19.60
N VAL A 677 30.53 5.97 -18.72
CA VAL A 677 30.58 7.39 -19.07
C VAL A 677 32.02 7.90 -19.03
N GLN A 678 32.53 8.37 -20.17
CA GLN A 678 33.90 8.89 -20.26
C GLN A 678 34.00 10.27 -19.58
N ARG A 679 35.08 10.47 -18.81
CA ARG A 679 35.37 11.79 -18.23
C ARG A 679 35.57 12.82 -19.33
N GLY A 680 34.96 13.99 -19.16
CA GLY A 680 34.85 15.04 -20.17
C GLY A 680 33.65 14.91 -21.12
N ALA A 681 32.90 13.79 -21.11
CA ALA A 681 31.69 13.66 -21.94
C ALA A 681 30.54 14.57 -21.49
N VAL A 682 30.41 14.83 -20.18
CA VAL A 682 29.39 15.71 -19.60
C VAL A 682 29.84 17.16 -19.81
N LYS A 683 29.00 17.97 -20.46
CA LYS A 683 29.29 19.39 -20.74
C LYS A 683 28.43 20.34 -19.93
N SER A 684 27.19 19.95 -19.66
CA SER A 684 26.26 20.77 -18.90
C SER A 684 25.29 19.92 -18.09
N LEU A 685 24.62 20.57 -17.15
CA LEU A 685 23.54 20.01 -16.36
C LEU A 685 22.26 20.80 -16.66
N ARG A 686 21.16 20.10 -16.97
CA ARG A 686 19.82 20.69 -17.13
C ARG A 686 19.09 20.62 -15.79
N VAL A 687 18.57 21.76 -15.34
CA VAL A 687 17.76 21.89 -14.13
C VAL A 687 16.28 21.93 -14.53
N ILE A 688 15.50 20.98 -13.99
CA ILE A 688 14.11 20.77 -14.36
C ILE A 688 13.26 20.80 -13.10
N GLU A 689 12.20 21.59 -13.10
CA GLU A 689 11.15 21.54 -12.09
C GLU A 689 10.12 20.47 -12.48
N SER A 690 9.69 19.66 -11.51
CA SER A 690 8.48 18.83 -11.59
C SER A 690 7.40 19.47 -10.73
N PRO A 691 6.49 20.26 -11.33
CA PRO A 691 5.46 20.99 -10.60
C PRO A 691 4.45 20.07 -9.92
N GLU A 692 3.80 20.58 -8.88
CA GLU A 692 2.69 19.90 -8.22
C GLU A 692 1.43 19.81 -9.11
N LYS A 693 0.69 18.71 -8.97
CA LYS A 693 -0.59 18.51 -9.64
C LYS A 693 -1.69 19.28 -8.90
N ARG A 694 -2.25 20.29 -9.57
CA ARG A 694 -3.28 21.20 -9.01
C ARG A 694 -4.69 20.98 -9.57
N HIS A 695 -4.80 20.16 -10.62
CA HIS A 695 -6.04 19.97 -11.36
C HIS A 695 -6.27 18.48 -11.64
N TRP A 696 -7.54 18.10 -11.75
CA TRP A 696 -7.98 16.75 -12.09
C TRP A 696 -9.39 16.77 -12.69
N SER A 697 -9.75 15.70 -13.40
CA SER A 697 -11.12 15.50 -13.89
C SER A 697 -11.70 14.14 -13.48
N PRO A 698 -13.04 14.01 -13.41
CA PRO A 698 -13.67 12.82 -12.84
C PRO A 698 -13.55 11.54 -13.67
N GLY A 699 -13.16 11.64 -14.94
CA GLY A 699 -12.88 10.49 -15.79
C GLY A 699 -11.64 9.68 -15.36
N SER A 700 -11.46 8.51 -15.98
CA SER A 700 -10.22 7.74 -15.93
C SER A 700 -9.41 7.90 -17.21
N TRP A 701 -8.09 7.87 -17.07
CA TRP A 701 -7.12 7.81 -18.15
C TRP A 701 -6.40 6.48 -18.03
N ASN A 702 -6.43 5.61 -19.03
CA ASN A 702 -5.78 4.29 -18.93
C ASN A 702 -4.37 4.33 -19.53
N GLY A 703 -3.61 5.41 -19.28
CA GLY A 703 -2.20 5.50 -19.62
C GLY A 703 -1.33 4.64 -18.68
N GLN A 704 -0.01 4.87 -18.68
CA GLN A 704 0.78 4.43 -17.51
C GLN A 704 0.38 5.16 -16.23
N GLY A 705 -0.30 6.31 -16.34
CA GLY A 705 -1.04 6.95 -15.27
C GLY A 705 -2.55 6.78 -15.39
N TYR A 706 -3.24 6.60 -14.24
CA TYR A 706 -4.65 6.21 -14.22
C TYR A 706 -5.68 7.37 -14.19
N THR A 707 -5.32 8.54 -13.67
CA THR A 707 -6.29 9.64 -13.50
C THR A 707 -6.35 10.58 -14.68
N ALA A 708 -7.56 11.00 -15.03
CA ALA A 708 -7.79 12.09 -15.96
C ALA A 708 -7.54 13.47 -15.29
N PRO A 709 -7.18 14.50 -16.07
CA PRO A 709 -7.05 14.47 -17.53
C PRO A 709 -5.77 13.79 -18.00
N ALA A 710 -5.81 13.24 -19.21
CA ALA A 710 -4.63 12.67 -19.85
C ALA A 710 -3.53 13.74 -20.00
N MET A 711 -2.30 13.35 -19.64
CA MET A 711 -1.14 14.23 -19.68
C MET A 711 -0.15 13.83 -20.77
N ASN A 712 0.17 12.55 -20.83
CA ASN A 712 1.06 11.92 -21.80
C ASN A 712 0.87 10.37 -21.68
N TRP A 713 1.52 9.59 -22.55
CA TRP A 713 1.40 8.11 -22.49
C TRP A 713 2.32 7.46 -21.45
N HIS A 714 3.49 8.04 -21.25
CA HIS A 714 4.61 7.42 -20.55
C HIS A 714 4.69 7.77 -19.06
N SER A 715 4.05 8.81 -18.57
CA SER A 715 4.32 9.37 -17.24
C SER A 715 3.11 10.12 -16.69
N LEU A 716 3.24 10.59 -15.46
CA LEU A 716 2.22 11.26 -14.66
C LEU A 716 2.41 12.79 -14.61
N GLU A 717 3.62 13.25 -14.90
CA GLU A 717 4.07 14.60 -14.58
C GLU A 717 4.11 15.56 -15.78
N ASN A 718 3.87 16.84 -15.51
CA ASN A 718 4.36 17.91 -16.36
C ASN A 718 5.77 18.32 -15.92
N LYS A 719 6.50 19.01 -16.80
CA LYS A 719 7.91 19.37 -16.55
C LYS A 719 8.16 20.80 -16.99
N ARG A 720 8.99 21.54 -16.26
CA ARG A 720 9.42 22.90 -16.60
C ARG A 720 10.94 22.98 -16.60
N ILE A 721 11.53 23.37 -17.72
CA ILE A 721 12.97 23.58 -17.82
C ILE A 721 13.29 24.95 -17.21
N LEU A 722 14.09 24.97 -16.15
CA LEU A 722 14.56 26.22 -15.53
C LEU A 722 15.80 26.76 -16.25
N GLY A 723 16.63 25.87 -16.79
CA GLY A 723 17.77 26.23 -17.62
C GLY A 723 18.89 25.20 -17.54
N THR A 724 20.05 25.55 -18.08
CA THR A 724 21.26 24.73 -18.04
C THR A 724 22.43 25.46 -17.38
N VAL A 725 23.38 24.69 -16.85
CA VAL A 725 24.62 25.21 -16.25
C VAL A 725 25.82 24.40 -16.73
N PRO A 726 27.00 25.01 -16.89
CA PRO A 726 28.18 24.28 -17.30
C PRO A 726 28.66 23.32 -16.21
N VAL A 727 29.18 22.17 -16.64
CA VAL A 727 29.97 21.25 -15.82
C VAL A 727 31.44 21.46 -16.17
N GLU A 728 32.28 21.62 -15.15
CA GLU A 728 33.71 21.86 -15.32
C GLU A 728 34.44 20.63 -15.87
N GLU A 729 35.65 20.83 -16.41
CA GLU A 729 36.49 19.72 -16.91
C GLU A 729 36.84 18.68 -15.83
N ASP A 730 36.89 19.13 -14.57
CA ASP A 730 37.10 18.27 -13.41
C ASP A 730 35.82 17.56 -12.93
N GLY A 731 34.68 17.78 -13.61
CA GLY A 731 33.39 17.17 -13.28
C GLY A 731 32.60 17.92 -12.21
N SER A 732 33.14 19.01 -11.66
CA SER A 732 32.45 19.80 -10.64
C SER A 732 31.42 20.76 -11.24
N ALA A 733 30.39 21.10 -10.47
CA ALA A 733 29.40 22.11 -10.84
C ALA A 733 28.87 22.85 -9.61
N ALA A 734 28.72 24.17 -9.68
CA ALA A 734 28.11 25.00 -8.65
C ALA A 734 27.13 25.97 -9.30
N PHE A 735 25.89 26.04 -8.82
CA PHE A 735 24.86 26.86 -9.45
C PHE A 735 23.72 27.27 -8.52
N TYR A 736 23.08 28.38 -8.85
CA TYR A 736 21.87 28.87 -8.17
C TYR A 736 20.59 28.27 -8.76
N VAL A 737 19.64 27.97 -7.89
CA VAL A 737 18.28 27.53 -8.25
C VAL A 737 17.28 28.33 -7.41
N PRO A 738 16.14 28.76 -7.98
CA PRO A 738 15.08 29.40 -7.20
C PRO A 738 14.62 28.50 -6.04
N SER A 739 14.45 29.07 -4.84
CA SER A 739 13.92 28.31 -3.70
C SER A 739 12.49 27.85 -3.94
N ASP A 740 12.03 26.90 -3.11
CA ASP A 740 10.64 26.43 -3.12
C ASP A 740 10.21 25.81 -4.46
N ARG A 741 11.15 25.15 -5.14
CA ARG A 741 10.92 24.39 -6.37
C ARG A 741 11.36 22.96 -6.16
N PHE A 742 10.50 22.01 -6.53
CA PHE A 742 10.86 20.60 -6.56
C PHE A 742 11.57 20.33 -7.89
N VAL A 743 12.89 20.15 -7.84
CA VAL A 743 13.77 20.06 -9.00
C VAL A 743 14.51 18.74 -9.09
N TYR A 744 14.82 18.33 -10.30
CA TYR A 744 15.74 17.24 -10.59
C TYR A 744 16.69 17.65 -11.73
N PHE A 745 17.70 16.82 -11.96
CA PHE A 745 18.85 17.16 -12.79
C PHE A 745 19.10 16.13 -13.89
N GLN A 746 19.49 16.58 -15.07
CA GLN A 746 20.00 15.73 -16.16
C GLN A 746 21.41 16.15 -16.56
N LEU A 747 22.33 15.18 -16.64
CA LEU A 747 23.66 15.39 -17.20
C LEU A 747 23.59 15.34 -18.73
N LEU A 748 24.13 16.34 -19.41
CA LEU A 748 24.07 16.46 -20.87
C LEU A 748 25.46 16.37 -21.50
N ASP A 749 25.52 15.77 -22.69
CA ASP A 749 26.72 15.74 -23.51
C ASP A 749 26.92 17.03 -24.34
N ALA A 750 27.88 17.02 -25.27
CA ALA A 750 28.19 18.17 -26.12
C ALA A 750 27.10 18.52 -27.13
N ASP A 751 26.21 17.57 -27.43
CA ASP A 751 25.08 17.75 -28.34
C ASP A 751 23.78 18.08 -27.59
N GLY A 752 23.83 18.23 -26.26
CA GLY A 752 22.67 18.52 -25.41
C GLY A 752 21.80 17.31 -25.08
N MET A 753 22.25 16.09 -25.41
CA MET A 753 21.51 14.86 -25.10
C MET A 753 21.80 14.37 -23.69
N MET A 754 20.77 13.86 -23.02
CA MET A 754 20.86 13.32 -21.67
C MET A 754 21.70 12.05 -21.62
N ILE A 755 22.79 12.11 -20.85
CA ILE A 755 23.63 10.98 -20.45
C ILE A 755 22.96 10.22 -19.30
N GLN A 756 22.49 10.95 -18.28
CA GLN A 756 21.92 10.40 -17.05
C GLN A 756 20.88 11.37 -16.47
N SER A 757 19.83 10.82 -15.86
CA SER A 757 18.78 11.58 -15.17
C SER A 757 18.75 11.23 -13.69
N MET A 758 18.63 12.25 -12.85
CA MET A 758 18.23 12.05 -11.46
C MET A 758 16.76 11.62 -11.45
N ARG A 759 16.48 10.38 -11.05
CA ARG A 759 15.10 9.86 -10.94
C ARG A 759 14.50 10.13 -9.56
N SER A 760 14.68 11.31 -9.01
CA SER A 760 14.12 11.76 -7.72
C SER A 760 14.18 13.28 -7.70
N GLY A 761 13.45 13.96 -6.82
CA GLY A 761 13.53 15.40 -6.67
C GLY A 761 14.27 15.86 -5.42
N ALA A 762 14.82 17.07 -5.52
CA ALA A 762 15.39 17.84 -4.44
C ALA A 762 14.76 19.24 -4.41
N HIS A 763 14.93 19.94 -3.31
CA HIS A 763 14.59 21.36 -3.20
C HIS A 763 15.62 22.04 -2.32
N VAL A 764 15.68 23.36 -2.41
CA VAL A 764 16.50 24.21 -1.55
C VAL A 764 15.63 25.32 -0.96
N GLN A 765 15.91 25.64 0.30
CA GLN A 765 15.40 26.84 0.95
C GLN A 765 16.17 28.08 0.47
N SER A 766 15.58 29.26 0.64
CA SER A 766 16.27 30.52 0.34
C SER A 766 17.54 30.66 1.19
N GLY A 767 18.67 30.97 0.55
CA GLY A 767 19.97 31.08 1.21
C GLY A 767 20.66 29.75 1.54
N GLU A 768 20.00 28.61 1.30
CA GLU A 768 20.56 27.28 1.55
C GLU A 768 21.74 26.97 0.60
N ARG A 769 22.69 26.17 1.10
CA ARG A 769 23.73 25.53 0.27
C ARG A 769 23.64 24.02 0.43
N MET A 770 23.26 23.32 -0.64
CA MET A 770 23.19 21.88 -0.70
C MET A 770 24.36 21.31 -1.51
N THR A 771 25.00 20.26 -1.00
CA THR A 771 26.18 19.65 -1.62
C THR A 771 25.99 18.14 -1.83
N CYS A 772 26.41 17.60 -2.97
CA CYS A 772 26.56 16.16 -3.18
C CYS A 772 27.97 15.80 -3.67
N VAL A 773 28.38 14.55 -3.43
CA VAL A 773 29.69 14.07 -3.87
C VAL A 773 29.65 13.77 -5.37
N GLY A 774 28.54 13.22 -5.87
CA GLY A 774 28.38 12.96 -7.29
C GLY A 774 26.93 12.70 -7.70
N CYS A 775 26.73 11.96 -8.79
CA CYS A 775 25.42 11.68 -9.36
C CYS A 775 24.95 10.28 -8.93
N HIS A 776 24.09 10.22 -7.90
CA HIS A 776 23.66 8.95 -7.28
C HIS A 776 24.82 8.11 -6.71
N GLU A 777 25.75 8.78 -6.03
CA GLU A 777 26.77 8.14 -5.21
C GLU A 777 26.15 7.31 -4.06
N ASP A 778 26.88 6.32 -3.54
CA ASP A 778 26.54 5.75 -2.23
C ASP A 778 26.68 6.88 -1.18
N ARG A 779 25.58 7.24 -0.51
CA ARG A 779 25.55 8.36 0.45
C ARG A 779 26.34 8.09 1.75
N ARG A 780 26.92 6.90 1.90
CA ARG A 780 27.91 6.58 2.94
C ARG A 780 29.33 6.94 2.50
N THR A 781 29.53 7.28 1.23
CA THR A 781 30.83 7.70 0.70
C THR A 781 31.18 9.09 1.24
N ALA A 782 32.32 9.19 1.92
CA ALA A 782 32.86 10.49 2.30
C ALA A 782 33.24 11.29 1.05
N PRO A 783 33.13 12.64 1.09
CA PRO A 783 33.75 13.48 0.06
C PRO A 783 35.24 13.11 -0.06
N PRO A 784 35.83 13.10 -1.27
CA PRO A 784 37.25 12.83 -1.43
C PRO A 784 38.08 13.78 -0.55
N ALA A 785 39.07 13.23 0.16
CA ALA A 785 39.93 14.04 1.01
C ALA A 785 40.76 14.99 0.14
N LEU A 786 40.97 16.22 0.60
CA LEU A 786 41.89 17.18 -0.03
C LEU A 786 43.32 16.63 -0.17
N SER A 787 43.67 15.57 0.56
CA SER A 787 44.96 14.86 0.53
C SER A 787 45.06 13.71 -0.48
N ASP A 788 43.93 13.16 -0.96
CA ASP A 788 43.90 12.17 -2.07
C ASP A 788 44.08 12.84 -3.44
N LEU A 789 43.99 14.15 -3.39
CA LEU A 789 44.27 15.14 -4.38
C LEU A 789 45.79 15.43 -4.29
N SER A 790 46.53 15.21 -5.38
CA SER A 790 47.98 15.48 -5.55
C SER A 790 48.47 16.72 -4.77
N PRO A 791 49.75 16.86 -4.36
CA PRO A 791 50.29 18.12 -3.81
C PRO A 791 50.05 19.36 -4.70
N SER A 792 49.68 19.16 -5.97
CA SER A 792 49.25 20.16 -6.95
C SER A 792 47.73 20.32 -7.07
N ALA A 793 46.94 19.72 -6.20
CA ALA A 793 45.50 19.68 -6.34
C ALA A 793 44.88 21.01 -5.95
N GLN A 794 44.48 21.71 -6.99
CA GLN A 794 43.68 22.90 -6.91
C GLN A 794 42.30 22.54 -6.32
N LEU A 795 41.69 23.49 -5.61
CA LEU A 795 40.27 23.42 -5.26
C LEU A 795 39.45 23.03 -6.50
N PRO A 796 38.34 22.28 -6.38
CA PRO A 796 37.46 21.99 -7.51
C PRO A 796 37.17 23.27 -8.30
N ARG A 797 37.22 23.22 -9.63
CA ARG A 797 37.12 24.42 -10.48
C ARG A 797 35.87 25.22 -10.24
N ALA A 798 34.74 24.56 -9.93
CA ALA A 798 33.50 25.24 -9.60
C ALA A 798 33.58 26.09 -8.31
N TRP A 799 34.54 25.86 -7.42
CA TRP A 799 34.83 26.69 -6.23
C TRP A 799 35.80 27.83 -6.51
N GLN A 800 36.51 27.81 -7.63
CA GLN A 800 37.47 28.85 -8.00
C GLN A 800 36.80 30.09 -8.60
N ARG A 801 35.47 30.04 -8.82
CA ARG A 801 34.67 31.12 -9.39
C ARG A 801 33.29 31.20 -8.71
N PRO A 802 32.54 32.31 -8.90
CA PRO A 802 31.16 32.38 -8.45
C PRO A 802 30.29 31.25 -9.07
N PRO A 803 29.30 30.74 -8.33
CA PRO A 803 28.34 29.76 -8.85
C PRO A 803 27.62 30.28 -10.10
N SER A 804 27.37 29.38 -11.04
CA SER A 804 26.69 29.69 -12.30
C SER A 804 25.23 30.07 -12.07
N ARG A 805 24.72 30.99 -12.90
CA ARG A 805 23.28 31.22 -13.06
C ARG A 805 22.73 30.35 -14.19
N LEU A 806 21.45 30.01 -14.12
CA LEU A 806 20.78 29.19 -15.14
C LEU A 806 20.75 29.92 -16.48
N SER A 807 21.27 29.27 -17.53
CA SER A 807 21.11 29.73 -18.91
C SER A 807 19.73 29.28 -19.42
N PRO A 808 18.85 30.20 -19.83
CA PRO A 808 17.49 29.84 -20.23
C PRO A 808 17.47 28.95 -21.49
N TRP A 809 16.50 28.02 -21.55
CA TRP A 809 16.30 27.14 -22.70
C TRP A 809 15.33 27.79 -23.70
N TYR A 810 15.89 28.40 -24.76
CA TYR A 810 15.18 29.12 -25.83
C TYR A 810 14.05 30.03 -25.30
N GLY A 811 14.42 31.03 -24.51
CA GLY A 811 13.48 31.99 -23.88
C GLY A 811 13.27 31.73 -22.39
N PRO A 812 12.29 32.41 -21.76
CA PRO A 812 12.05 32.28 -20.32
C PRO A 812 11.56 30.86 -19.94
N PRO A 813 11.80 30.43 -18.69
CA PRO A 813 11.29 29.16 -18.15
C PRO A 813 9.77 29.03 -18.32
N ARG A 814 9.32 27.88 -18.80
CA ARG A 814 7.90 27.57 -19.05
C ARG A 814 7.65 26.06 -19.01
N GLU A 815 6.41 25.68 -18.74
CA GLU A 815 5.99 24.27 -18.81
C GLU A 815 6.13 23.74 -20.23
N PHE A 816 6.69 22.55 -20.37
CA PHE A 816 7.01 21.95 -21.66
C PHE A 816 5.75 21.35 -22.30
N GLY A 817 5.46 21.72 -23.55
CA GLY A 817 4.33 21.17 -24.31
C GLY A 817 4.76 20.70 -25.70
N PHE A 818 4.41 19.47 -26.07
CA PHE A 818 4.80 18.86 -27.35
C PHE A 818 4.34 19.69 -28.55
N MET A 819 3.10 20.17 -28.54
CA MET A 819 2.56 20.97 -29.65
C MET A 819 3.29 22.30 -29.85
N ALA A 820 3.75 22.93 -28.75
CA ALA A 820 4.48 24.19 -28.82
C ALA A 820 5.94 23.98 -29.22
N GLU A 821 6.62 23.03 -28.57
CA GLU A 821 8.08 22.93 -28.63
C GLU A 821 8.57 21.97 -29.74
N VAL A 822 7.81 20.93 -30.08
CA VAL A 822 8.26 19.81 -30.95
C VAL A 822 7.47 19.74 -32.25
N GLN A 823 6.13 19.77 -32.19
CA GLN A 823 5.30 19.64 -33.38
C GLN A 823 5.60 20.74 -34.42
N SER A 824 5.95 21.95 -33.96
CA SER A 824 6.37 23.05 -34.84
C SER A 824 7.61 22.72 -35.68
N VAL A 825 8.51 21.87 -35.20
CA VAL A 825 9.65 21.36 -35.97
C VAL A 825 9.18 20.35 -37.00
N PHE A 826 8.37 19.36 -36.59
CA PHE A 826 7.84 18.33 -37.51
C PHE A 826 6.97 18.94 -38.61
N THR A 827 6.13 19.91 -38.29
CA THR A 827 5.30 20.61 -39.28
C THR A 827 6.15 21.31 -40.35
N ARG A 828 7.29 21.90 -39.98
CA ARG A 828 8.17 22.59 -40.93
C ARG A 828 9.05 21.64 -41.74
N ARG A 829 9.50 20.53 -41.15
CA ARG A 829 10.59 19.70 -41.71
C ARG A 829 10.15 18.32 -42.17
N CYS A 830 9.05 17.79 -41.65
CA CYS A 830 8.69 16.38 -41.80
C CYS A 830 7.30 16.19 -42.45
N VAL A 831 6.31 17.02 -42.11
CA VAL A 831 4.92 16.84 -42.56
C VAL A 831 4.77 16.90 -44.07
N GLY A 832 5.65 17.60 -44.81
CA GLY A 832 5.64 17.58 -46.28
C GLY A 832 5.69 16.16 -46.89
N CYS A 833 6.31 15.20 -46.20
CA CYS A 833 6.35 13.79 -46.61
C CYS A 833 5.58 12.86 -45.65
N HIS A 834 5.53 13.20 -44.36
CA HIS A 834 4.92 12.40 -43.30
C HIS A 834 3.53 12.91 -42.91
N ASP A 835 2.60 12.91 -43.86
CA ASP A 835 1.21 13.37 -43.67
C ASP A 835 0.19 12.37 -44.23
N TYR A 836 -1.09 12.56 -43.90
CA TYR A 836 -2.20 11.81 -44.48
C TYR A 836 -2.14 11.80 -46.01
N GLY A 837 -2.35 10.63 -46.61
CA GLY A 837 -2.32 10.44 -48.06
C GLY A 837 -0.91 10.33 -48.67
N GLN A 838 0.15 10.71 -47.95
CA GLN A 838 1.53 10.59 -48.43
C GLN A 838 2.09 9.18 -48.21
N GLU A 839 3.00 8.75 -49.09
CA GLU A 839 3.62 7.41 -49.01
C GLU A 839 4.36 7.19 -47.69
N ALA A 840 5.24 8.13 -47.29
CA ALA A 840 5.95 8.04 -46.01
C ALA A 840 4.99 8.18 -44.81
N GLY A 841 3.91 8.95 -44.95
CA GLY A 841 2.84 9.08 -43.96
C GLY A 841 2.11 7.77 -43.65
N ARG A 842 1.99 6.84 -44.61
CA ARG A 842 1.44 5.49 -44.35
C ARG A 842 2.30 4.68 -43.37
N LYS A 843 3.61 4.91 -43.37
CA LYS A 843 4.56 4.24 -42.47
C LYS A 843 4.68 4.97 -41.13
N LEU A 844 4.74 6.29 -41.11
CA LEU A 844 4.78 7.12 -39.91
C LEU A 844 4.13 8.46 -40.22
N ASN A 845 2.99 8.74 -39.59
CA ASN A 845 2.28 10.00 -39.79
C ASN A 845 2.68 11.00 -38.70
N LEU A 846 3.21 12.17 -39.11
CA LEU A 846 3.67 13.24 -38.22
C LEU A 846 2.79 14.49 -38.31
N ALA A 847 1.58 14.35 -38.85
CA ALA A 847 0.61 15.41 -38.96
C ALA A 847 0.29 16.05 -37.59
N PRO A 848 0.08 17.38 -37.54
CA PRO A 848 -0.23 18.10 -36.32
C PRO A 848 -1.66 17.86 -35.82
N ASP A 849 -2.46 17.10 -36.56
CA ASP A 849 -3.90 16.90 -36.37
C ASP A 849 -4.23 16.35 -35.00
N ARG A 850 -5.15 17.03 -34.33
CA ARG A 850 -5.68 16.68 -33.02
C ARG A 850 -6.61 15.50 -33.13
N THR A 851 -6.37 14.54 -32.25
CA THR A 851 -7.18 13.32 -32.09
C THR A 851 -8.05 13.47 -30.85
N LEU A 852 -8.71 12.39 -30.41
CA LEU A 852 -9.51 12.37 -29.18
C LEU A 852 -8.76 12.90 -27.95
N THR A 853 -7.45 12.60 -27.83
CA THR A 853 -6.70 12.90 -26.61
C THR A 853 -5.41 13.69 -26.85
N PHE A 854 -4.68 13.44 -27.93
CA PHE A 854 -3.42 14.09 -28.23
C PHE A 854 -3.44 14.61 -29.67
N ASN A 855 -2.33 14.48 -30.39
CA ASN A 855 -2.26 14.61 -31.83
C ASN A 855 -1.74 13.33 -32.50
N THR A 856 -1.86 13.28 -33.82
CA THR A 856 -1.45 12.14 -34.65
C THR A 856 0.03 11.83 -34.49
N ALA A 857 0.92 12.82 -34.64
CA ALA A 857 2.36 12.63 -34.56
C ALA A 857 2.82 12.00 -33.24
N TYR A 858 2.34 12.53 -32.11
CA TYR A 858 2.70 12.02 -30.78
C TYR A 858 2.28 10.57 -30.60
N THR A 859 1.02 10.27 -30.95
CA THR A 859 0.44 8.92 -30.81
C THR A 859 1.18 7.91 -31.70
N GLU A 860 1.52 8.30 -32.92
CA GLU A 860 2.27 7.49 -33.89
C GLU A 860 3.70 7.19 -33.43
N LEU A 861 4.43 8.20 -32.96
CA LEU A 861 5.82 8.05 -32.48
C LEU A 861 5.90 7.12 -31.26
N TRP A 862 4.96 7.27 -30.34
CA TRP A 862 4.83 6.41 -29.17
C TRP A 862 4.49 4.97 -29.55
N ARG A 863 3.34 4.74 -30.19
CA ARG A 863 2.82 3.39 -30.44
C ARG A 863 3.72 2.53 -31.33
N LYS A 864 4.47 3.16 -32.23
CA LYS A 864 5.39 2.48 -33.16
C LYS A 864 6.80 2.29 -32.59
N GLY A 865 7.03 2.69 -31.34
CA GLY A 865 8.29 2.45 -30.62
C GLY A 865 9.50 3.18 -31.21
N TYR A 866 9.30 4.41 -31.71
CA TYR A 866 10.39 5.28 -32.17
C TYR A 866 11.12 5.98 -31.02
N LEU A 867 10.48 6.04 -29.85
CA LEU A 867 10.98 6.64 -28.62
C LEU A 867 11.40 5.52 -27.64
N ARG A 868 12.48 5.77 -26.90
CA ARG A 868 12.91 4.94 -25.77
C ARG A 868 12.83 5.75 -24.48
N CYS A 869 11.60 6.06 -24.08
CA CYS A 869 11.30 6.68 -22.79
C CYS A 869 11.32 5.62 -21.67
N VAL A 870 11.69 6.02 -20.45
CA VAL A 870 11.65 5.12 -19.28
C VAL A 870 10.21 4.85 -18.83
N GLY A 871 9.31 5.79 -19.12
CA GLY A 871 7.91 5.68 -18.73
C GLY A 871 7.70 5.97 -17.25
N GLY A 872 6.67 5.36 -16.67
CA GLY A 872 6.59 5.12 -15.24
C GLY A 872 7.84 4.33 -14.89
N GLY A 873 8.00 3.11 -15.41
CA GLY A 873 9.27 2.38 -15.31
C GLY A 873 9.64 2.03 -13.86
N PRO A 874 10.65 1.19 -13.64
CA PRO A 874 10.90 0.59 -12.33
C PRO A 874 11.47 1.62 -11.33
N ALA A 875 11.40 1.35 -10.02
CA ALA A 875 11.98 2.21 -8.98
C ALA A 875 13.49 2.46 -9.14
N GLU A 876 14.25 1.48 -9.64
CA GLU A 876 15.71 1.54 -9.69
C GLU A 876 16.24 2.61 -10.64
N ILE A 877 17.31 3.29 -10.24
CA ILE A 877 18.03 4.20 -11.14
C ILE A 877 18.49 3.42 -12.38
N GLN A 878 18.35 4.04 -13.55
CA GLN A 878 18.71 3.40 -14.82
C GLN A 878 20.18 3.65 -15.15
N PRO A 879 20.88 2.70 -15.82
CA PRO A 879 22.24 2.94 -16.32
C PRO A 879 22.30 4.15 -17.25
N ALA A 880 23.42 4.88 -17.25
CA ALA A 880 23.64 5.97 -18.19
C ALA A 880 23.43 5.50 -19.65
N TYR A 881 22.92 6.40 -20.51
CA TYR A 881 22.59 6.14 -21.92
C TYR A 881 21.50 5.10 -22.23
N SER A 882 20.91 4.45 -21.22
CA SER A 882 19.96 3.33 -21.43
C SER A 882 18.58 3.75 -21.96
N TRP A 883 18.21 5.02 -21.80
CA TRP A 883 16.94 5.60 -22.24
C TRP A 883 17.15 7.07 -22.65
N GLY A 884 16.09 7.71 -23.17
CA GLY A 884 16.16 9.09 -23.67
C GLY A 884 16.67 9.16 -25.11
N ALA A 885 17.25 10.30 -25.48
CA ALA A 885 17.64 10.62 -26.85
C ALA A 885 18.66 9.64 -27.43
N HIS A 886 19.70 9.26 -26.68
CA HIS A 886 20.72 8.31 -27.15
C HIS A 886 20.14 6.95 -27.55
N ALA A 887 19.15 6.47 -26.79
CA ALA A 887 18.54 5.15 -26.98
C ALA A 887 17.37 5.16 -27.98
N SER A 888 16.94 6.33 -28.47
CA SER A 888 15.74 6.47 -29.30
C SER A 888 16.06 6.39 -30.80
N LYS A 889 15.34 5.51 -31.51
CA LYS A 889 15.48 5.32 -32.96
C LYS A 889 15.24 6.60 -33.75
N LEU A 890 14.28 7.43 -33.31
CA LEU A 890 14.01 8.73 -33.92
C LEU A 890 15.27 9.60 -33.98
N VAL A 891 15.95 9.77 -32.84
CA VAL A 891 17.14 10.64 -32.74
C VAL A 891 18.31 10.06 -33.54
N GLN A 892 18.48 8.74 -33.53
CA GLN A 892 19.51 8.07 -34.34
C GLN A 892 19.33 8.36 -35.84
N VAL A 893 18.10 8.31 -36.34
CA VAL A 893 17.78 8.65 -37.74
C VAL A 893 18.07 10.13 -38.03
N LEU A 894 17.60 11.04 -37.16
CA LEU A 894 17.76 12.48 -37.36
C LEU A 894 19.24 12.94 -37.33
N ARG A 895 20.10 12.21 -36.63
CA ARG A 895 21.53 12.52 -36.50
C ARG A 895 22.41 11.81 -37.52
N SER A 896 21.91 10.79 -38.21
CA SER A 896 22.71 9.99 -39.16
C SER A 896 22.68 10.62 -40.56
N PRO A 897 23.79 11.22 -41.03
CA PRO A 897 23.83 11.83 -42.36
C PRO A 897 23.63 10.76 -43.44
N GLY A 898 22.86 11.07 -44.48
CA GLY A 898 22.63 10.16 -45.60
C GLY A 898 21.69 8.98 -45.27
N THR A 899 20.86 9.10 -44.23
CA THR A 899 19.78 8.13 -44.00
C THR A 899 18.89 8.05 -45.24
N PRO A 900 18.66 6.86 -45.82
CA PRO A 900 17.87 6.72 -47.04
C PRO A 900 16.49 7.39 -46.93
N GLY A 901 16.14 8.21 -47.91
CA GLY A 901 14.91 9.01 -47.94
C GLY A 901 14.94 10.29 -47.10
N HIS A 902 16.06 10.60 -46.43
CA HIS A 902 16.27 11.83 -45.62
C HIS A 902 17.59 12.53 -45.98
N GLU A 903 18.16 12.26 -47.15
CA GLU A 903 19.47 12.76 -47.59
C GLU A 903 19.52 14.29 -47.68
N HIS A 904 18.37 14.94 -47.83
CA HIS A 904 18.21 16.38 -47.93
C HIS A 904 17.71 17.05 -46.64
N LEU A 905 17.45 16.28 -45.57
CA LEU A 905 16.98 16.83 -44.31
C LEU A 905 18.11 17.63 -43.63
N GLN A 906 17.84 18.90 -43.33
CA GLN A 906 18.72 19.75 -42.54
C GLN A 906 17.93 20.36 -41.38
N LEU A 907 18.33 20.01 -40.16
CA LEU A 907 17.83 20.62 -38.93
C LEU A 907 18.85 21.63 -38.41
N THR A 908 18.36 22.77 -37.95
CA THR A 908 19.18 23.66 -37.12
C THR A 908 19.47 23.02 -35.77
N ALA A 909 20.48 23.52 -35.05
CA ALA A 909 20.83 23.04 -33.71
C ALA A 909 19.63 23.13 -32.74
N GLU A 910 18.87 24.24 -32.79
CA GLU A 910 17.67 24.42 -31.97
C GLU A 910 16.56 23.43 -32.34
N GLU A 911 16.31 23.20 -33.64
CA GLU A 911 15.29 22.25 -34.08
C GLU A 911 15.59 20.82 -33.61
N LEU A 912 16.86 20.40 -33.66
CA LEU A 912 17.27 19.10 -33.14
C LEU A 912 17.17 19.03 -31.60
N ASP A 913 17.66 20.06 -30.89
CA ASP A 913 17.66 20.10 -29.43
C ASP A 913 16.24 20.08 -28.84
N ARG A 914 15.26 20.70 -29.53
CA ARG A 914 13.83 20.60 -29.15
C ARG A 914 13.31 19.16 -29.16
N ILE A 915 13.68 18.38 -30.17
CA ILE A 915 13.29 16.97 -30.27
C ILE A 915 14.04 16.13 -29.23
N VAL A 916 15.36 16.32 -29.11
CA VAL A 916 16.22 15.64 -28.12
C VAL A 916 15.71 15.87 -26.70
N THR A 917 15.50 17.14 -26.33
CA THR A 917 15.03 17.53 -25.01
C THR A 917 13.66 16.91 -24.70
N TRP A 918 12.73 16.89 -25.66
CA TRP A 918 11.43 16.25 -25.46
C TRP A 918 11.53 14.76 -25.11
N VAL A 919 12.38 14.03 -25.83
CA VAL A 919 12.62 12.60 -25.55
C VAL A 919 13.27 12.41 -24.18
N ASP A 920 14.24 13.24 -23.84
CA ASP A 920 14.93 13.22 -22.54
C ASP A 920 14.01 13.60 -21.37
N LEU A 921 12.99 14.43 -21.62
CA LEU A 921 11.92 14.74 -20.67
C LEU A 921 10.84 13.64 -20.60
N ASN A 922 11.18 12.40 -20.95
CA ASN A 922 10.31 11.23 -20.87
C ASN A 922 9.05 11.35 -21.75
N GLY A 923 9.11 12.10 -22.85
CA GLY A 923 8.06 12.16 -23.86
C GLY A 923 6.77 12.85 -23.39
N VAL A 924 6.87 13.91 -22.60
CA VAL A 924 5.71 14.72 -22.16
C VAL A 924 4.92 15.32 -23.34
N TYR A 925 3.59 15.46 -23.20
CA TYR A 925 2.71 16.08 -24.20
C TYR A 925 2.08 17.38 -23.72
N TYR A 926 1.21 17.31 -22.70
CA TYR A 926 0.53 18.48 -22.15
C TYR A 926 1.42 19.20 -21.13
N SER A 927 1.43 20.52 -21.20
CA SER A 927 2.12 21.38 -20.24
C SER A 927 1.39 21.48 -18.89
N THR A 928 0.06 21.31 -18.88
CA THR A 928 -0.79 21.54 -17.70
C THR A 928 -1.84 20.46 -17.48
N TYR A 929 -2.13 20.19 -16.21
CA TYR A 929 -3.25 19.35 -15.77
C TYR A 929 -4.62 20.01 -15.92
N ALA A 930 -4.69 21.33 -16.15
CA ALA A 930 -5.98 21.98 -16.36
C ALA A 930 -6.64 21.46 -17.65
N CYS A 931 -7.97 21.29 -17.62
CA CYS A 931 -8.70 20.75 -18.76
C CYS A 931 -9.88 21.63 -19.17
N ALA A 932 -10.21 21.59 -20.47
CA ALA A 932 -11.40 22.23 -20.99
C ALA A 932 -12.60 21.28 -20.97
N TYR A 933 -12.41 19.96 -20.93
CA TYR A 933 -13.50 19.00 -21.12
C TYR A 933 -13.54 17.98 -19.98
N PRO A 934 -13.84 18.41 -18.73
CA PRO A 934 -13.67 17.58 -17.54
C PRO A 934 -14.45 16.26 -17.60
N ASP A 935 -15.64 16.29 -18.20
CA ASP A 935 -16.57 15.15 -18.27
C ASP A 935 -16.38 14.27 -19.52
N SER A 936 -15.35 14.57 -20.33
CA SER A 936 -15.04 13.81 -21.54
C SER A 936 -14.16 12.59 -21.26
N LEU A 937 -14.10 11.65 -22.23
CA LEU A 937 -13.42 10.34 -22.16
C LEU A 937 -12.04 10.34 -21.47
N THR A 938 -11.25 11.41 -21.64
CA THR A 938 -9.89 11.55 -21.10
C THR A 938 -9.65 12.93 -20.46
N GLY A 939 -10.71 13.71 -20.22
CA GLY A 939 -10.57 15.14 -19.87
C GLY A 939 -10.12 16.02 -21.06
N ARG A 940 -9.86 15.44 -22.24
CA ARG A 940 -9.31 16.12 -23.42
C ARG A 940 -10.18 15.98 -24.68
N CYS A 941 -11.21 15.15 -24.65
CA CYS A 941 -11.99 14.83 -25.85
C CYS A 941 -13.07 15.91 -26.08
N PRO A 942 -13.14 16.49 -27.30
CA PRO A 942 -14.17 17.49 -27.60
C PRO A 942 -15.55 16.89 -27.90
N LEU A 943 -15.63 15.56 -28.04
CA LEU A 943 -16.88 14.83 -28.21
C LEU A 943 -17.43 14.39 -26.85
N ASP A 944 -18.76 14.47 -26.70
CA ASP A 944 -19.46 13.95 -25.53
C ASP A 944 -19.68 12.42 -25.60
N ALA A 945 -20.20 11.84 -24.51
CA ALA A 945 -20.43 10.41 -24.41
C ALA A 945 -21.43 9.89 -25.46
N ALA A 946 -22.48 10.65 -25.79
CA ALA A 946 -23.49 10.23 -26.77
C ALA A 946 -22.90 10.20 -28.18
N GLN A 947 -22.10 11.21 -28.53
CA GLN A 947 -21.37 11.29 -29.80
C GLN A 947 -20.36 10.14 -29.93
N LEU A 948 -19.61 9.83 -28.87
CA LEU A 948 -18.66 8.71 -28.89
C LEU A 948 -19.35 7.35 -29.03
N THR A 949 -20.44 7.11 -28.29
CA THR A 949 -21.26 5.90 -28.43
C THR A 949 -21.79 5.77 -29.85
N ARG A 950 -22.35 6.85 -30.40
CA ARG A 950 -22.90 6.83 -31.76
C ARG A 950 -21.81 6.59 -32.81
N LEU A 951 -20.65 7.22 -32.64
CA LEU A 951 -19.52 7.01 -33.54
C LEU A 951 -19.03 5.55 -33.46
N ALA A 952 -19.05 4.93 -32.28
CA ALA A 952 -18.69 3.52 -32.10
C ALA A 952 -19.67 2.60 -32.83
N GLU A 953 -20.98 2.84 -32.71
CA GLU A 953 -22.02 2.09 -33.43
C GLU A 953 -21.85 2.16 -34.96
N LEU A 954 -21.49 3.33 -35.48
CA LEU A 954 -21.32 3.53 -36.92
C LEU A 954 -20.07 2.85 -37.49
N THR A 955 -19.02 2.72 -36.68
CA THR A 955 -17.66 2.37 -37.12
C THR A 955 -17.15 1.04 -36.59
N GLY A 956 -17.84 0.45 -35.61
CA GLY A 956 -17.38 -0.74 -34.88
C GLY A 956 -16.14 -0.52 -34.01
N LEU A 957 -15.69 0.73 -33.82
CA LEU A 957 -14.50 1.04 -33.03
C LEU A 957 -14.79 1.10 -31.53
N ASP A 958 -13.87 0.53 -30.75
CA ASP A 958 -13.85 0.69 -29.29
C ASP A 958 -13.01 1.91 -28.89
N PHE A 959 -13.69 3.02 -28.60
CA PHE A 959 -13.03 4.23 -28.10
C PHE A 959 -12.51 4.09 -26.67
N GLY A 960 -13.01 3.12 -25.90
CA GLY A 960 -12.45 2.73 -24.61
C GLY A 960 -11.04 2.13 -24.76
N ALA A 961 -10.81 1.31 -25.79
CA ALA A 961 -9.48 0.82 -26.15
C ALA A 961 -8.55 1.94 -26.64
N GLN A 962 -9.08 2.95 -27.35
CA GLN A 962 -8.27 4.10 -27.81
C GLN A 962 -7.75 5.00 -26.68
N ARG A 963 -8.28 4.93 -25.47
CA ARG A 963 -7.70 5.64 -24.31
C ARG A 963 -6.75 4.79 -23.46
N ASN A 964 -6.44 3.56 -23.87
CA ASN A 964 -5.65 2.61 -23.10
C ASN A 964 -4.24 2.43 -23.67
N TYR A 965 -3.23 2.51 -22.80
CA TYR A 965 -1.81 2.39 -23.15
C TYR A 965 -1.47 1.06 -23.85
N TYR A 966 -2.11 -0.03 -23.47
CA TYR A 966 -1.79 -1.37 -23.96
C TYR A 966 -2.58 -1.79 -25.19
N SER A 967 -3.73 -1.14 -25.48
CA SER A 967 -4.62 -1.53 -26.57
C SER A 967 -4.91 -0.44 -27.60
N ASN A 968 -4.40 0.78 -27.43
CA ASN A 968 -4.57 1.86 -28.40
C ASN A 968 -4.00 1.46 -29.79
N GLN A 969 -4.87 1.48 -30.80
CA GLN A 969 -4.55 1.08 -32.18
C GLN A 969 -3.99 2.22 -33.05
N GLY A 970 -3.91 3.43 -32.52
CA GLY A 970 -3.45 4.63 -33.19
C GLY A 970 -4.54 5.69 -33.36
N PRO A 971 -4.21 6.77 -34.09
CA PRO A 971 -5.12 7.89 -34.30
C PRO A 971 -6.20 7.54 -35.34
N GLU A 972 -7.44 7.33 -34.89
CA GLU A 972 -8.60 7.04 -35.78
C GLU A 972 -9.39 8.29 -36.20
N VAL A 973 -9.25 9.39 -35.46
CA VAL A 973 -9.94 10.66 -35.67
C VAL A 973 -8.93 11.77 -35.93
N SER A 974 -9.16 12.59 -36.95
CA SER A 974 -8.55 13.92 -37.11
C SER A 974 -9.61 15.00 -36.99
N PHE A 975 -9.50 15.88 -36.00
CA PHE A 975 -10.39 17.04 -35.89
C PHE A 975 -9.95 18.21 -36.75
N ASP A 976 -8.66 18.37 -37.04
CA ASP A 976 -8.18 19.45 -37.90
C ASP A 976 -8.59 19.21 -39.37
N ARG A 977 -8.65 17.94 -39.81
CA ARG A 977 -9.09 17.52 -41.16
C ARG A 977 -10.04 16.31 -41.08
N PRO A 978 -11.32 16.53 -40.73
CA PRO A 978 -12.31 15.47 -40.47
C PRO A 978 -12.41 14.38 -41.55
N GLU A 979 -12.39 14.79 -42.81
CA GLU A 979 -12.48 13.92 -43.98
C GLU A 979 -11.29 12.96 -44.15
N LEU A 980 -10.15 13.24 -43.51
CA LEU A 980 -8.96 12.38 -43.52
C LEU A 980 -8.90 11.42 -42.32
N SER A 981 -9.93 11.39 -41.47
CA SER A 981 -10.00 10.50 -40.31
C SER A 981 -9.92 9.02 -40.74
N PRO A 982 -8.94 8.23 -40.26
CA PRO A 982 -8.77 6.83 -40.67
C PRO A 982 -10.01 5.95 -40.45
N LEU A 983 -10.82 6.22 -39.41
CA LEU A 983 -12.06 5.47 -39.18
C LEU A 983 -13.04 5.54 -40.35
N LEU A 984 -12.96 6.57 -41.20
CA LEU A 984 -13.84 6.75 -42.34
C LEU A 984 -13.44 5.86 -43.53
N ALA A 985 -12.21 5.34 -43.56
CA ALA A 985 -11.69 4.52 -44.66
C ALA A 985 -12.41 3.17 -44.80
N GLN A 986 -13.15 2.74 -43.77
CA GLN A 986 -13.95 1.51 -43.82
C GLN A 986 -15.20 1.63 -44.71
N PHE A 987 -15.65 2.85 -45.00
CA PHE A 987 -16.79 3.08 -45.87
C PHE A 987 -16.31 3.14 -47.33
N SER A 988 -16.88 2.29 -48.19
CA SER A 988 -16.54 2.24 -49.61
C SER A 988 -17.15 3.37 -50.44
N ASP A 989 -18.17 4.07 -49.90
CA ASP A 989 -18.88 5.14 -50.58
C ASP A 989 -19.16 6.32 -49.62
N THR A 990 -18.69 7.51 -49.99
CA THR A 990 -18.95 8.77 -49.25
C THR A 990 -20.43 9.19 -49.26
N SER A 991 -21.25 8.58 -50.13
CA SER A 991 -22.69 8.77 -50.14
C SER A 991 -23.42 7.92 -49.08
N ASP A 992 -22.76 6.94 -48.44
CA ASP A 992 -23.34 6.15 -47.35
C ASP A 992 -23.82 7.07 -46.22
N PRO A 993 -25.10 6.99 -45.79
CA PRO A 993 -25.62 7.79 -44.68
C PRO A 993 -24.76 7.68 -43.41
N ARG A 994 -24.18 6.50 -43.13
CA ARG A 994 -23.32 6.27 -41.97
C ARG A 994 -22.00 7.02 -42.07
N TYR A 995 -21.40 7.09 -43.27
CA TYR A 995 -20.20 7.89 -43.52
C TYR A 995 -20.48 9.37 -43.23
N ARG A 996 -21.59 9.91 -43.76
CA ARG A 996 -21.95 11.32 -43.56
C ARG A 996 -22.23 11.64 -42.10
N GLU A 997 -22.88 10.73 -41.39
CA GLU A 997 -23.15 10.87 -39.95
C GLU A 997 -21.86 10.84 -39.13
N ALA A 998 -20.97 9.87 -39.38
CA ALA A 998 -19.67 9.78 -38.71
C ALA A 998 -18.81 11.03 -38.95
N LEU A 999 -18.76 11.50 -40.21
CA LEU A 999 -18.06 12.74 -40.57
C LEU A 999 -18.67 13.96 -39.86
N ALA A 1000 -20.00 14.06 -39.78
CA ALA A 1000 -20.68 15.14 -39.08
C ALA A 1000 -20.36 15.16 -37.58
N ILE A 1001 -20.25 13.99 -36.94
CA ILE A 1001 -19.82 13.88 -35.53
C ILE A 1001 -18.39 14.42 -35.36
N ILE A 1002 -17.46 14.05 -36.25
CA ILE A 1002 -16.08 14.53 -36.19
C ILE A 1002 -16.03 16.06 -36.43
N GLN A 1003 -16.80 16.57 -37.39
CA GLN A 1003 -16.91 18.01 -37.65
C GLN A 1003 -17.51 18.77 -36.46
N ALA A 1004 -18.44 18.17 -35.71
CA ALA A 1004 -18.93 18.75 -34.47
C ALA A 1004 -17.82 18.86 -33.42
N GLY A 1005 -16.95 17.84 -33.30
CA GLY A 1005 -15.75 17.90 -32.47
C GLY A 1005 -14.76 18.98 -32.91
N GLN A 1006 -14.55 19.15 -34.23
CA GLN A 1006 -13.75 20.24 -34.78
C GLN A 1006 -14.30 21.61 -34.36
N GLU A 1007 -15.61 21.82 -34.48
CA GLU A 1007 -16.24 23.08 -34.11
C GLU A 1007 -16.17 23.31 -32.59
N GLN A 1008 -16.31 22.25 -31.79
CA GLN A 1008 -16.10 22.34 -30.34
C GLN A 1008 -14.67 22.76 -29.98
N LEU A 1009 -13.64 22.27 -30.68
CA LEU A 1009 -12.27 22.71 -30.45
C LEU A 1009 -12.04 24.18 -30.82
N ARG A 1010 -12.74 24.70 -31.85
CA ARG A 1010 -12.68 26.13 -32.18
C ARG A 1010 -13.34 26.99 -31.11
N ARG A 1011 -14.49 26.56 -30.59
CA ARG A 1011 -15.26 27.29 -29.57
C ARG A 1011 -14.65 27.20 -28.18
N ARG A 1012 -14.10 26.05 -27.82
CA ARG A 1012 -13.55 25.75 -26.50
C ARG A 1012 -12.18 25.07 -26.65
N PRO A 1013 -11.11 25.82 -26.95
CA PRO A 1013 -9.81 25.24 -27.24
C PRO A 1013 -9.29 24.34 -26.11
N ARG A 1014 -8.61 23.24 -26.47
CA ARG A 1014 -7.90 22.38 -25.49
C ARG A 1014 -6.62 23.03 -24.98
N ALA A 1015 -6.04 22.48 -23.93
CA ALA A 1015 -4.78 22.96 -23.33
C ALA A 1015 -3.57 22.97 -24.29
N ASP A 1016 -3.64 22.25 -25.42
CA ASP A 1016 -2.65 22.26 -26.49
C ASP A 1016 -3.02 23.21 -27.65
N MET A 1017 -3.90 24.18 -27.39
CA MET A 1017 -4.37 25.17 -28.34
C MET A 1017 -4.27 26.61 -27.80
N PRO A 1018 -3.99 27.59 -28.68
CA PRO A 1018 -4.13 29.00 -28.31
C PRO A 1018 -5.56 29.31 -27.86
N GLY A 1019 -5.70 30.20 -26.86
CA GLY A 1019 -7.00 30.58 -26.33
C GLY A 1019 -7.64 29.57 -25.38
N PHE A 1020 -6.89 28.56 -24.91
CA PHE A 1020 -7.33 27.64 -23.86
C PHE A 1020 -7.79 28.40 -22.61
N VAL A 1021 -8.95 27.99 -22.08
CA VAL A 1021 -9.47 28.43 -20.79
C VAL A 1021 -9.78 27.18 -19.95
N PRO A 1022 -9.22 27.06 -18.72
CA PRO A 1022 -9.54 25.96 -17.82
C PRO A 1022 -11.04 25.86 -17.53
N SER A 1023 -11.50 24.65 -17.22
CA SER A 1023 -12.86 24.42 -16.72
C SER A 1023 -13.13 25.24 -15.45
N GLU A 1024 -14.39 25.55 -15.17
CA GLU A 1024 -14.76 26.31 -13.97
C GLU A 1024 -14.25 25.65 -12.66
N PRO A 1025 -14.31 24.31 -12.46
CA PRO A 1025 -13.68 23.66 -11.31
C PRO A 1025 -12.16 23.90 -11.23
N ASP A 1026 -11.45 23.83 -12.35
CA ASP A 1026 -10.00 24.07 -12.38
C ASP A 1026 -9.66 25.52 -12.06
N GLN A 1027 -10.46 26.49 -12.53
CA GLN A 1027 -10.28 27.90 -12.16
C GLN A 1027 -10.44 28.12 -10.65
N ARG A 1028 -11.41 27.45 -10.00
CA ARG A 1028 -11.58 27.52 -8.54
C ARG A 1028 -10.38 26.94 -7.78
N ARG A 1029 -9.82 25.81 -8.25
CA ARG A 1029 -8.62 25.20 -7.66
C ARG A 1029 -7.40 26.11 -7.77
N GLU A 1030 -7.23 26.77 -8.92
CA GLU A 1030 -6.13 27.73 -9.11
C GLU A 1030 -6.28 28.95 -8.19
N ILE A 1031 -7.51 29.47 -8.01
CA ILE A 1031 -7.79 30.55 -7.05
C ILE A 1031 -7.45 30.10 -5.62
N LYS A 1032 -7.88 28.90 -5.21
CA LYS A 1032 -7.56 28.32 -3.88
C LYS A 1032 -6.05 28.23 -3.69
N TYR A 1033 -5.32 27.73 -4.68
CA TYR A 1033 -3.86 27.63 -4.64
C TYR A 1033 -3.20 29.00 -4.49
N ALA A 1034 -3.60 29.99 -5.28
CA ALA A 1034 -3.06 31.35 -5.21
C ALA A 1034 -3.29 31.99 -3.83
N GLN A 1035 -4.51 31.88 -3.28
CA GLN A 1035 -4.83 32.40 -1.95
C GLN A 1035 -3.96 31.77 -0.85
N ARG A 1036 -3.78 30.44 -0.87
CA ARG A 1036 -2.92 29.75 0.10
C ARG A 1036 -1.45 30.13 -0.04
N ARG A 1037 -0.98 30.33 -1.28
CA ARG A 1037 0.38 30.81 -1.55
C ARG A 1037 0.60 32.22 -1.00
N ASP A 1038 -0.38 33.11 -1.12
CA ASP A 1038 -0.30 34.45 -0.54
C ASP A 1038 -0.24 34.43 1.00
N ILE A 1039 -0.95 33.49 1.64
CA ILE A 1039 -0.86 33.25 3.09
C ILE A 1039 0.54 32.79 3.49
N GLU A 1040 1.11 31.81 2.77
CA GLU A 1040 2.47 31.33 3.02
C GLU A 1040 3.51 32.46 2.92
N LEU A 1041 3.42 33.29 1.87
CA LEU A 1041 4.33 34.43 1.70
C LEU A 1041 4.20 35.44 2.84
N ARG A 1042 2.97 35.75 3.28
CA ARG A 1042 2.73 36.64 4.42
C ARG A 1042 3.31 36.11 5.72
N ASN A 1043 3.18 34.80 5.97
CA ASN A 1043 3.73 34.18 7.18
C ASN A 1043 5.25 34.23 7.19
N ARG A 1044 5.91 34.00 6.04
CA ARG A 1044 7.37 34.15 5.90
C ARG A 1044 7.82 35.60 6.11
N ASP A 1045 7.06 36.56 5.59
CA ASP A 1045 7.32 37.99 5.80
C ASP A 1045 7.22 38.38 7.28
N ALA A 1046 6.22 37.87 8.00
CA ALA A 1046 6.07 38.07 9.44
C ALA A 1046 7.26 37.51 10.23
N ILE A 1047 7.70 36.28 9.91
CA ILE A 1047 8.89 35.66 10.53
C ILE A 1047 10.13 36.54 10.32
N ARG A 1048 10.33 37.04 9.10
CA ARG A 1048 11.46 37.93 8.77
C ARG A 1048 11.42 39.24 9.56
N GLN A 1049 10.23 39.75 9.87
CA GLN A 1049 10.02 40.99 10.63
C GLN A 1049 9.98 40.77 12.15
N GLY A 1050 10.01 39.51 12.62
CA GLY A 1050 9.86 39.17 14.03
C GLY A 1050 8.42 39.35 14.55
N GLU A 1051 7.45 39.33 13.65
CA GLU A 1051 6.02 39.45 13.96
C GLU A 1051 5.39 38.06 14.17
N LYS A 1052 4.16 38.03 14.70
CA LYS A 1052 3.36 36.82 14.84
C LYS A 1052 2.09 36.91 14.02
N VAL A 1053 1.88 35.94 13.15
CA VAL A 1053 0.65 35.75 12.38
C VAL A 1053 0.06 34.39 12.70
N TYR A 1054 -1.23 34.34 13.01
CA TYR A 1054 -1.96 33.11 13.31
C TYR A 1054 -2.91 32.77 12.16
N ASP A 1055 -3.48 31.56 12.17
CA ASP A 1055 -4.60 31.25 11.28
C ASP A 1055 -5.80 32.18 11.55
N ASP A 1056 -6.47 32.60 10.48
CA ASP A 1056 -7.71 33.36 10.57
C ASP A 1056 -8.77 32.52 11.31
N GLY A 1057 -9.08 32.89 12.56
CA GLY A 1057 -10.01 32.14 13.42
C GLY A 1057 -9.50 31.89 14.85
N THR A 1058 -8.21 32.07 15.14
CA THR A 1058 -7.70 32.06 16.51
C THR A 1058 -7.99 33.38 17.23
N ALA A 1059 -9.25 33.81 17.26
CA ALA A 1059 -9.69 34.76 18.26
C ALA A 1059 -9.73 34.03 19.60
N ASN A 1060 -8.75 34.29 20.48
CA ASN A 1060 -8.74 34.02 21.91
C ASN A 1060 -9.94 33.19 22.43
N VAL A 1061 -9.83 31.86 22.39
CA VAL A 1061 -10.64 31.00 23.26
C VAL A 1061 -9.98 30.99 24.63
N THR A 1062 -10.01 32.14 25.29
CA THR A 1062 -9.89 32.22 26.75
C THR A 1062 -11.29 32.03 27.32
N ASP A 1063 -11.44 30.94 28.07
CA ASP A 1063 -12.41 30.79 29.16
C ASP A 1063 -13.90 30.74 28.78
N THR A 1064 -14.46 29.53 28.68
CA THR A 1064 -15.70 29.17 29.39
C THR A 1064 -15.82 27.65 29.56
N ARG A 1065 -15.47 27.22 30.79
CA ARG A 1065 -15.91 26.03 31.56
C ARG A 1065 -16.01 24.66 30.92
#